data_AF-A0A8S9TN45-F1
#
_entry.id   AF-A0A8S9TN45-F1
#
_cell.length_a   1.000
_cell.length_b   1.000
_cell.length_c   1.000
_cell.angle_alpha   90.00
_cell.angle_beta   90.00
_cell.angle_gamma   90.00
#
_symmetry.space_group_name_H-M   'P 1'
#
loop_
_entity.id
_entity.type
_entity.pdbx_description
1 polymer ?
#
loop_
_entity_poly.entity_id
_entity_poly.type
_entity_poly.pdbx_seq_one_letter_code
_entity_poly.pdbx_strand_id
1 'polypeptide(L)'
;MRSLHAVGAALLLSTSLAIADVTNCWMIDGSASLVTALAAYSGSACAVDVTIPLVASSYAPNESIALLWGVQLDAKSSNAMDVPMPPDAMITLSSDNARSNVQIIFTYLRTCTSRRRCSPSILGDDTFTTAQSGNFSRSDATYFETLDEFSFTEEGNYTVAAVAVLGNADDESLLYYFQTFANIVVKEVRVDAVDYGSASTYCRVTAQNPLADSLISNALLASSDSSEIEVTVDTNNVVQASQTFDIVWTATMTRNSTKEIQLPSPLKVVSVLTDDGMKDSGYYTIASSIVKLCERDTGCDEYSSTFAASSADYSANFTSADTAMFAANNIVVPSSGWYSGFVQLTLAGADADSQRYDFVKYFEIFATEENMTQQVESETYVDDGSESYCWEVVADPREGNVDASSVVFSGNSTNCPYTLNMNVSTTTFTVETGALVSWTVAKQSSKTDGVTVNTTAVYDESTGQYVTLPQVNIYYCNTTECSPFSEKKTLAYSAQPMNFSERSGEALFATKISIPTEGTYALMALAVVPNGDGMRFDVASFMSMTVTASSAAADTSDSSGSHVGLILGLTLGCAAVICLAVLGFVFIRRRQAEATQQKERRYSFFGFRPMSNTNELPTNSPHSAHGSDESGNFMYVKAQRSPMNVPRASSLSYDPYSRRSLNEGSGYSFTFSDPDRTYPSSNENTSQTQISTATPQF
;
A
#
# COMPACT_ATOMS: atom_id res chain seq x y z
N MET A 1 -6.80 73.88 -2.86
CA MET A 1 -5.44 73.48 -2.40
C MET A 1 -5.51 72.00 -2.04
N ARG A 2 -4.60 71.15 -2.56
CA ARG A 2 -3.57 70.41 -1.78
C ARG A 2 -4.10 69.75 -0.49
N SER A 3 -3.93 68.45 -0.24
CA SER A 3 -3.16 67.41 -0.96
C SER A 3 -3.76 66.01 -0.80
N LEU A 4 -3.44 65.10 -1.73
CA LEU A 4 -3.50 63.65 -1.49
C LEU A 4 -2.41 63.23 -0.49
N HIS A 5 -2.63 62.12 0.21
CA HIS A 5 -1.80 60.91 0.13
C HIS A 5 -2.71 59.67 0.35
N ALA A 6 -2.29 58.51 -0.18
CA ALA A 6 -3.06 57.26 -0.13
C ALA A 6 -2.13 56.04 -0.28
N VAL A 7 -2.71 54.85 -0.12
CA VAL A 7 -2.09 53.50 -0.29
C VAL A 7 -1.16 53.09 0.87
N GLY A 8 -1.38 51.87 1.37
CA GLY A 8 -0.60 51.27 2.48
C GLY A 8 -1.21 49.98 3.07
N ALA A 9 -2.13 49.31 2.37
CA ALA A 9 -2.78 48.10 2.87
C ALA A 9 -1.93 46.86 2.62
N ALA A 10 -1.22 46.39 3.65
CA ALA A 10 -0.47 45.13 3.61
C ALA A 10 -1.37 43.94 3.97
N LEU A 11 -2.11 43.41 3.00
CA LEU A 11 -2.67 42.05 3.14
C LEU A 11 -1.53 41.04 3.00
N LEU A 12 -1.17 40.39 4.10
CA LEU A 12 -0.40 39.14 4.08
C LEU A 12 -1.37 37.95 4.01
N LEU A 13 -1.68 37.53 2.79
CA LEU A 13 -2.38 36.29 2.46
C LEU A 13 -1.36 35.20 2.10
N SER A 14 -1.64 33.96 2.49
CA SER A 14 -0.85 32.73 2.21
C SER A 14 0.63 32.80 2.64
N THR A 15 1.07 31.96 3.57
CA THR A 15 1.15 30.51 3.31
C THR A 15 0.87 29.68 4.56
N SER A 16 0.09 28.62 4.39
CA SER A 16 -0.05 27.54 5.38
C SER A 16 1.14 26.59 5.29
N LEU A 17 2.31 27.08 5.73
CA LEU A 17 3.46 26.24 6.02
C LEU A 17 3.33 25.72 7.46
N ALA A 18 3.69 24.46 7.68
CA ALA A 18 4.00 23.96 9.01
C ALA A 18 5.32 24.61 9.47
N ILE A 19 5.20 25.82 10.03
CA ILE A 19 6.30 26.45 10.76
C ILE A 19 6.49 25.60 12.02
N ALA A 20 7.70 25.10 12.25
CA ALA A 20 8.07 24.41 13.50
C ALA A 20 7.70 25.27 14.72
N ASP A 21 7.57 24.67 15.90
CA ASP A 21 7.03 25.34 17.09
C ASP A 21 8.04 26.30 17.74
N VAL A 22 8.26 27.40 17.02
CA VAL A 22 9.12 28.52 17.29
C VAL A 22 8.62 29.26 18.54
N THR A 23 9.47 29.34 19.56
CA THR A 23 9.23 30.18 20.74
C THR A 23 9.04 31.64 20.33
N ASN A 24 7.97 32.25 20.83
CA ASN A 24 7.66 33.67 20.73
C ASN A 24 7.94 34.33 22.07
N CYS A 25 8.37 35.58 22.09
CA CYS A 25 8.72 36.26 23.33
C CYS A 25 8.37 37.75 23.35
N TRP A 26 8.09 38.26 24.54
CA TRP A 26 7.65 39.63 24.77
C TRP A 26 8.31 40.22 26.00
N MET A 27 8.62 41.52 25.94
CA MET A 27 9.01 42.32 27.08
C MET A 27 7.81 43.16 27.50
N ILE A 28 7.39 43.08 28.76
CA ILE A 28 6.11 43.60 29.26
C ILE A 28 6.34 44.45 30.53
N ASP A 29 5.68 45.61 30.58
CA ASP A 29 5.56 46.44 31.78
C ASP A 29 4.41 45.90 32.65
N GLY A 30 4.75 45.35 33.82
CA GLY A 30 3.84 44.82 34.82
C GLY A 30 3.27 45.88 35.79
N SER A 31 3.73 47.13 35.73
CA SER A 31 3.17 48.23 36.54
C SER A 31 1.87 48.80 35.97
N ALA A 32 1.62 48.57 34.67
CA ALA A 32 0.46 49.07 33.96
C ALA A 32 -0.80 48.22 34.19
N SER A 33 -1.94 48.87 34.47
CA SER A 33 -3.25 48.21 34.58
C SER A 33 -3.81 47.67 33.24
N LEU A 34 -3.06 47.80 32.16
CA LEU A 34 -3.32 47.27 30.83
C LEU A 34 -2.01 46.68 30.30
N VAL A 35 -1.94 45.34 30.24
CA VAL A 35 -0.74 44.58 29.87
C VAL A 35 -0.26 44.99 28.48
N THR A 36 0.80 45.79 28.43
CA THR A 36 1.31 46.39 27.19
C THR A 36 2.69 45.83 26.89
N ALA A 37 2.83 45.15 25.75
CA ALA A 37 4.12 44.67 25.28
C ALA A 37 4.97 45.86 24.79
N LEU A 38 6.10 46.09 25.45
CA LEU A 38 7.12 47.06 25.08
C LEU A 38 7.88 46.60 23.82
N ALA A 39 8.12 45.30 23.70
CA ALA A 39 8.71 44.66 22.54
C ALA A 39 8.17 43.23 22.34
N ALA A 40 8.30 42.68 21.13
CA ALA A 40 7.87 41.33 20.77
C ALA A 40 8.78 40.74 19.66
N TYR A 41 9.23 39.50 19.83
CA TYR A 41 10.15 38.78 18.94
C TYR A 41 9.78 37.29 18.85
N SER A 42 10.50 36.53 18.01
CA SER A 42 10.31 35.08 17.87
C SER A 42 11.58 34.37 17.37
N GLY A 43 11.68 33.07 17.62
CA GLY A 43 12.80 32.22 17.21
C GLY A 43 14.10 32.58 17.93
N SER A 44 15.22 32.50 17.21
CA SER A 44 16.58 32.79 17.74
C SER A 44 16.81 34.26 18.16
N ALA A 45 15.77 35.08 18.22
CA ALA A 45 15.78 36.38 18.90
C ALA A 45 15.38 36.28 20.39
N CYS A 46 14.75 35.18 20.80
CA CYS A 46 14.31 34.91 22.16
C CYS A 46 15.44 34.25 22.97
N ALA A 47 15.70 34.77 24.17
CA ALA A 47 16.80 34.34 25.04
C ALA A 47 16.57 32.94 25.68
N VAL A 48 15.30 32.56 25.82
CA VAL A 48 14.83 31.28 26.35
C VAL A 48 14.04 30.59 25.24
N ASP A 49 14.25 29.29 25.08
CA ASP A 49 13.41 28.41 24.27
C ASP A 49 12.48 27.60 25.17
N VAL A 50 11.23 27.43 24.73
CA VAL A 50 10.18 26.67 25.43
C VAL A 50 9.71 25.57 24.48
N THR A 51 9.68 24.33 24.97
CA THR A 51 9.36 23.14 24.17
C THR A 51 8.23 22.35 24.82
N ILE A 52 7.42 21.67 24.01
CA ILE A 52 6.41 20.72 24.47
C ILE A 52 6.73 19.38 23.78
N PRO A 53 7.57 18.51 24.40
CA PRO A 53 8.18 17.38 23.70
C PRO A 53 7.20 16.25 23.32
N LEU A 54 6.11 16.06 24.08
CA LEU A 54 5.05 15.11 23.76
C LEU A 54 3.68 15.79 23.91
N VAL A 55 2.83 15.55 22.91
CA VAL A 55 1.39 15.84 22.91
C VAL A 55 0.73 14.76 22.06
N ALA A 56 -0.33 14.09 22.56
CA ALA A 56 -1.09 13.16 21.74
C ALA A 56 -1.76 13.89 20.57
N SER A 57 -1.83 13.23 19.42
CA SER A 57 -2.54 13.74 18.25
C SER A 57 -4.04 13.92 18.50
N SER A 58 -4.63 13.13 19.40
CA SER A 58 -5.95 13.36 19.97
C SER A 58 -6.10 12.76 21.38
N TYR A 59 -7.09 13.26 22.13
CA TYR A 59 -7.52 12.74 23.45
C TYR A 59 -9.05 12.57 23.48
N ALA A 60 -9.58 11.84 24.46
CA ALA A 60 -11.01 11.69 24.69
C ALA A 60 -11.60 12.84 25.55
N PRO A 61 -12.89 13.20 25.39
CA PRO A 61 -13.55 14.17 26.25
C PRO A 61 -13.57 13.71 27.73
N ASN A 62 -13.16 14.59 28.63
CA ASN A 62 -13.01 14.39 30.08
C ASN A 62 -11.87 13.41 30.47
N GLU A 63 -10.97 13.07 29.56
CA GLU A 63 -9.72 12.38 29.87
C GLU A 63 -8.76 13.32 30.63
N SER A 64 -8.08 12.81 31.67
CA SER A 64 -7.06 13.57 32.40
C SER A 64 -5.71 13.45 31.69
N ILE A 65 -5.22 14.57 31.18
CA ILE A 65 -4.05 14.66 30.31
C ILE A 65 -2.84 15.18 31.10
N ALA A 66 -1.81 14.34 31.21
CA ALA A 66 -0.50 14.78 31.69
C ALA A 66 0.28 15.44 30.54
N LEU A 67 0.52 16.76 30.61
CA LEU A 67 1.35 17.48 29.65
C LEU A 67 2.69 17.88 30.26
N LEU A 68 3.77 17.60 29.54
CA LEU A 68 5.16 17.94 29.89
C LEU A 68 5.63 19.12 29.03
N TRP A 69 6.35 20.08 29.62
CA TRP A 69 7.02 21.15 28.87
C TRP A 69 8.42 21.44 29.42
N GLY A 70 9.35 21.82 28.54
CA GLY A 70 10.74 22.10 28.85
C GLY A 70 11.12 23.56 28.62
N VAL A 71 11.90 24.14 29.53
CA VAL A 71 12.36 25.55 29.47
C VAL A 71 13.89 25.59 29.52
N GLN A 72 14.54 26.18 28.51
CA GLN A 72 16.01 26.18 28.35
C GLN A 72 16.55 27.54 27.89
N LEU A 73 17.77 27.90 28.27
CA LEU A 73 18.47 29.08 27.73
C LEU A 73 19.00 28.76 26.31
N ASP A 74 18.63 29.53 25.29
CA ASP A 74 19.18 29.33 23.94
C ASP A 74 20.57 29.98 23.81
N ALA A 75 21.60 29.14 23.89
CA ALA A 75 23.01 29.54 23.73
C ALA A 75 23.37 30.05 22.32
N LYS A 76 22.45 29.98 21.33
CA LYS A 76 22.60 30.54 19.97
C LYS A 76 21.75 31.79 19.74
N SER A 77 21.01 32.25 20.76
CA SER A 77 20.13 33.40 20.66
C SER A 77 20.90 34.70 20.39
N SER A 78 20.29 35.60 19.63
CA SER A 78 20.72 37.00 19.55
C SER A 78 20.18 37.86 20.71
N ASN A 79 19.36 37.31 21.60
CA ASN A 79 18.81 37.95 22.80
C ASN A 79 18.28 39.37 22.54
N ALA A 80 17.36 39.52 21.59
CA ALA A 80 16.90 40.83 21.11
C ALA A 80 16.04 41.64 22.11
N MET A 81 15.84 41.12 23.33
CA MET A 81 15.19 41.79 24.46
C MET A 81 16.17 42.18 25.58
N ASP A 82 17.48 41.99 25.37
CA ASP A 82 18.55 42.26 26.35
C ASP A 82 18.29 41.61 27.73
N VAL A 83 17.80 40.36 27.73
CA VAL A 83 17.49 39.61 28.96
C VAL A 83 18.78 39.29 29.73
N PRO A 84 18.84 39.48 31.06
CA PRO A 84 20.00 39.11 31.87
C PRO A 84 20.45 37.66 31.65
N MET A 85 21.75 37.46 31.46
CA MET A 85 22.37 36.16 31.17
C MET A 85 23.63 35.95 32.01
N PRO A 86 23.62 35.03 33.01
CA PRO A 86 22.49 34.20 33.43
C PRO A 86 21.31 35.04 33.99
N PRO A 87 20.06 34.56 33.90
CA PRO A 87 18.91 35.27 34.48
C PRO A 87 19.02 35.43 36.00
N ASP A 88 18.51 36.55 36.50
CA ASP A 88 18.48 36.85 37.94
C ASP A 88 17.58 35.90 38.72
N ALA A 89 17.92 35.62 39.97
CA ALA A 89 17.12 34.81 40.88
C ALA A 89 16.21 35.72 41.74
N MET A 90 14.93 35.78 41.40
CA MET A 90 13.94 36.68 42.02
C MET A 90 12.93 35.91 42.89
N ILE A 91 12.24 36.63 43.78
CA ILE A 91 11.29 36.04 44.74
C ILE A 91 10.06 35.49 43.99
N THR A 92 9.84 34.17 44.02
CA THR A 92 8.71 33.53 43.35
C THR A 92 7.37 33.80 44.05
N LEU A 93 6.33 34.02 43.21
CA LEU A 93 4.92 34.14 43.57
C LEU A 93 4.13 32.82 43.39
N SER A 94 4.79 31.75 42.90
CA SER A 94 4.18 30.43 42.74
C SER A 94 3.97 29.75 44.10
N SER A 95 3.08 28.75 44.11
CA SER A 95 2.76 27.94 45.28
C SER A 95 3.84 26.90 45.63
N ASP A 96 4.66 26.48 44.65
CA ASP A 96 5.60 25.36 44.80
C ASP A 96 6.88 25.70 45.59
N ASN A 97 7.46 26.86 45.30
CA ASN A 97 8.70 27.36 45.89
C ASN A 97 8.50 28.72 46.58
N ALA A 98 7.26 29.05 46.98
CA ALA A 98 6.83 30.34 47.49
C ALA A 98 7.86 31.06 48.37
N ARG A 99 8.26 32.28 47.97
CA ARG A 99 9.29 33.14 48.60
C ARG A 99 10.75 32.66 48.50
N SER A 100 11.05 31.64 47.71
CA SER A 100 12.43 31.33 47.32
C SER A 100 12.92 32.30 46.24
N ASN A 101 14.24 32.44 46.07
CA ASN A 101 14.82 33.13 44.91
C ASN A 101 15.05 32.12 43.78
N VAL A 102 14.39 32.31 42.64
CA VAL A 102 14.47 31.40 41.48
C VAL A 102 14.54 32.17 40.16
N GLN A 103 15.05 31.53 39.10
CA GLN A 103 15.27 32.18 37.80
C GLN A 103 14.03 32.17 36.89
N ILE A 104 13.19 31.14 36.99
CA ILE A 104 11.91 31.01 36.27
C ILE A 104 10.83 31.33 37.29
N ILE A 105 10.38 32.60 37.32
CA ILE A 105 9.50 33.14 38.37
C ILE A 105 8.13 32.46 38.32
N PHE A 106 7.63 32.21 37.12
CA PHE A 106 6.50 31.30 36.91
C PHE A 106 6.51 30.66 35.51
N THR A 107 5.95 29.45 35.42
CA THR A 107 5.68 28.73 34.17
C THR A 107 4.40 27.90 34.29
N TYR A 108 3.63 27.80 33.20
CA TYR A 108 2.33 27.12 33.16
C TYR A 108 1.92 26.77 31.72
N LEU A 109 0.89 25.93 31.59
CA LEU A 109 0.14 25.76 30.35
C LEU A 109 -1.18 26.54 30.42
N ARG A 110 -1.62 27.07 29.28
CA ARG A 110 -2.98 27.59 29.09
C ARG A 110 -3.60 27.07 27.81
N THR A 111 -4.93 26.98 27.79
CA THR A 111 -5.70 26.66 26.58
C THR A 111 -6.25 27.92 25.93
N CYS A 112 -6.35 27.92 24.60
CA CYS A 112 -6.93 29.01 23.84
C CYS A 112 -7.68 28.50 22.61
N THR A 113 -8.73 29.23 22.22
CA THR A 113 -9.50 29.01 20.97
C THR A 113 -8.70 29.28 19.69
N SER A 114 -7.51 29.89 19.78
CA SER A 114 -6.53 29.99 18.68
C SER A 114 -5.17 30.53 19.16
N ARG A 115 -4.10 30.26 18.40
CA ARG A 115 -2.76 30.87 18.60
C ARG A 115 -2.79 32.41 18.74
N ARG A 116 -3.75 33.11 18.10
CA ARG A 116 -3.92 34.58 18.20
C ARG A 116 -4.62 35.06 19.48
N ARG A 117 -5.35 34.19 20.19
CA ARG A 117 -5.96 34.52 21.49
C ARG A 117 -4.97 34.29 22.64
N CYS A 118 -4.10 33.29 22.51
CA CYS A 118 -2.95 33.04 23.39
C CYS A 118 -1.82 34.09 23.26
N SER A 119 -2.14 35.38 23.26
CA SER A 119 -1.14 36.44 23.50
C SER A 119 -1.05 36.69 25.01
N PRO A 120 0.13 36.96 25.61
CA PRO A 120 0.20 37.43 26.99
C PRO A 120 -0.43 38.82 27.18
N SER A 121 -0.58 39.59 26.08
CA SER A 121 -1.28 40.89 26.08
C SER A 121 -2.81 40.80 26.03
N ILE A 122 -3.39 39.61 26.16
CA ILE A 122 -4.84 39.38 26.16
C ILE A 122 -5.18 38.60 27.42
N LEU A 123 -5.84 39.28 28.37
CA LEU A 123 -6.46 38.65 29.52
C LEU A 123 -7.86 38.18 29.12
N GLY A 124 -8.09 36.86 29.19
CA GLY A 124 -9.39 36.22 28.97
C GLY A 124 -9.65 35.16 30.04
N ASP A 125 -10.85 34.62 30.04
CA ASP A 125 -11.26 33.50 30.91
C ASP A 125 -10.69 32.16 30.40
N ASP A 126 -9.37 32.11 30.19
CA ASP A 126 -8.62 30.93 29.76
C ASP A 126 -8.49 29.91 30.92
N THR A 127 -8.45 28.60 30.63
CA THR A 127 -8.07 27.61 31.65
C THR A 127 -6.55 27.56 31.82
N PHE A 128 -6.10 27.74 33.07
CA PHE A 128 -4.71 27.69 33.49
C PHE A 128 -4.44 26.40 34.27
N THR A 129 -3.30 25.75 34.06
CA THR A 129 -2.73 24.79 35.02
C THR A 129 -2.11 25.55 36.19
N THR A 130 -2.00 24.96 37.39
CA THR A 130 -1.26 25.61 38.49
C THR A 130 0.16 25.99 38.05
N ALA A 131 0.49 27.27 38.22
CA ALA A 131 1.78 27.81 37.84
C ALA A 131 2.89 27.33 38.77
N GLN A 132 3.98 26.85 38.19
CA GLN A 132 5.20 26.36 38.86
C GLN A 132 6.35 27.35 38.73
N SER A 133 7.43 27.19 39.49
CA SER A 133 8.62 28.04 39.45
C SER A 133 9.90 27.25 39.70
N GLY A 134 11.05 27.70 39.15
CA GLY A 134 12.25 26.87 39.15
C GLY A 134 13.54 27.56 38.68
N ASN A 135 14.62 26.79 38.56
CA ASN A 135 15.94 27.26 38.15
C ASN A 135 16.40 26.50 36.90
N PHE A 136 17.21 27.15 36.06
CA PHE A 136 17.69 26.52 34.83
C PHE A 136 18.70 25.40 35.13
N SER A 137 18.52 24.24 34.47
CA SER A 137 19.55 23.20 34.41
C SER A 137 20.82 23.70 33.72
N ARG A 138 21.95 23.05 33.99
CA ARG A 138 23.28 23.43 33.49
C ARG A 138 23.65 22.85 32.11
N SER A 139 22.88 21.87 31.64
CA SER A 139 23.16 21.11 30.41
C SER A 139 21.93 20.99 29.51
N ASP A 140 20.76 20.82 30.10
CA ASP A 140 19.53 20.38 29.43
C ASP A 140 18.37 21.37 29.66
N ALA A 141 17.19 21.07 29.11
CA ALA A 141 15.98 21.79 29.45
C ALA A 141 15.53 21.48 30.89
N THR A 142 14.85 22.45 31.51
CA THR A 142 14.20 22.29 32.82
C THR A 142 12.76 21.91 32.57
N TYR A 143 12.36 20.69 32.93
CA TYR A 143 11.05 20.15 32.63
C TYR A 143 10.05 20.36 33.78
N PHE A 144 8.80 20.60 33.41
CA PHE A 144 7.65 20.83 34.29
C PHE A 144 6.45 20.03 33.76
N GLU A 145 5.57 19.58 34.66
CA GLU A 145 4.41 18.74 34.34
C GLU A 145 3.11 19.31 34.94
N THR A 146 1.96 18.86 34.47
CA THR A 146 0.65 19.32 34.98
C THR A 146 0.37 18.76 36.38
N LEU A 147 0.34 19.63 37.39
CA LEU A 147 0.09 19.25 38.79
C LEU A 147 -1.39 18.96 39.13
N ASP A 148 -2.32 19.42 38.29
CA ASP A 148 -3.76 19.27 38.44
C ASP A 148 -4.33 18.38 37.31
N GLU A 149 -5.49 17.75 37.52
CA GLU A 149 -6.22 17.00 36.49
C GLU A 149 -6.67 17.92 35.35
N PHE A 150 -5.86 18.01 34.30
CA PHE A 150 -6.11 18.85 33.13
C PHE A 150 -6.89 18.06 32.06
N SER A 151 -8.09 18.51 31.69
CA SER A 151 -8.97 17.81 30.76
C SER A 151 -9.78 18.76 29.87
N PHE A 152 -10.29 18.25 28.74
CA PHE A 152 -11.19 18.97 27.84
C PHE A 152 -12.59 18.34 27.87
N THR A 153 -13.64 19.12 28.12
CA THR A 153 -15.00 18.58 28.33
C THR A 153 -15.80 18.32 27.04
N GLU A 154 -15.34 18.83 25.89
CA GLU A 154 -16.04 18.80 24.60
C GLU A 154 -15.08 18.33 23.48
N GLU A 155 -15.63 17.85 22.37
CA GLU A 155 -14.85 17.57 21.16
C GLU A 155 -14.42 18.88 20.47
N GLY A 156 -13.22 18.93 19.91
CA GLY A 156 -12.76 20.09 19.17
C GLY A 156 -11.26 20.17 18.93
N ASN A 157 -10.84 21.23 18.23
CA ASN A 157 -9.44 21.56 17.98
C ASN A 157 -9.00 22.69 18.92
N TYR A 158 -8.17 22.37 19.90
CA TYR A 158 -7.68 23.28 20.93
C TYR A 158 -6.25 23.74 20.62
N THR A 159 -5.89 24.97 20.99
CA THR A 159 -4.49 25.41 21.05
C THR A 159 -4.05 25.40 22.51
N VAL A 160 -2.97 24.67 22.83
CA VAL A 160 -2.28 24.81 24.12
C VAL A 160 -1.05 25.68 23.91
N ALA A 161 -0.74 26.52 24.89
CA ALA A 161 0.49 27.29 24.93
C ALA A 161 1.22 27.06 26.25
N ALA A 162 2.48 26.64 26.16
CA ALA A 162 3.40 26.59 27.30
C ALA A 162 4.06 27.94 27.45
N VAL A 163 3.97 28.53 28.65
CA VAL A 163 4.46 29.87 28.97
C VAL A 163 5.54 29.76 30.05
N ALA A 164 6.65 30.46 29.89
CA ALA A 164 7.66 30.68 30.92
C ALA A 164 7.93 32.19 31.08
N VAL A 165 8.08 32.66 32.32
CA VAL A 165 8.31 34.08 32.61
C VAL A 165 9.49 34.29 33.55
N LEU A 166 10.37 35.19 33.12
CA LEU A 166 11.53 35.70 33.84
C LEU A 166 11.25 37.16 34.20
N GLY A 167 11.84 37.65 35.30
CA GLY A 167 11.83 39.07 35.67
C GLY A 167 13.19 39.71 35.46
N ASN A 168 13.32 40.96 35.88
CA ASN A 168 14.57 41.72 35.89
C ASN A 168 14.85 42.22 37.32
N ALA A 169 16.06 41.99 37.86
CA ALA A 169 16.39 42.42 39.22
C ALA A 169 16.76 43.91 39.36
N ASP A 170 17.14 44.57 38.25
CA ASP A 170 17.37 46.02 38.21
C ASP A 170 16.05 46.81 38.04
N ASP A 171 14.99 46.17 37.50
CA ASP A 171 13.64 46.73 37.39
C ASP A 171 12.55 45.67 37.62
N GLU A 172 12.05 45.58 38.86
CA GLU A 172 10.98 44.65 39.28
C GLU A 172 9.66 44.82 38.51
N SER A 173 9.47 45.90 37.74
CA SER A 173 8.28 46.10 36.89
C SER A 173 8.39 45.40 35.53
N LEU A 174 9.58 44.96 35.12
CA LEU A 174 9.85 44.41 33.80
C LEU A 174 9.79 42.88 33.79
N LEU A 175 8.91 42.33 32.96
CA LEU A 175 8.71 40.89 32.80
C LEU A 175 8.99 40.43 31.37
N TYR A 176 9.76 39.35 31.22
CA TYR A 176 10.07 38.70 29.95
C TYR A 176 9.26 37.41 29.82
N TYR A 177 8.30 37.40 28.90
CA TYR A 177 7.46 36.24 28.59
C TYR A 177 8.03 35.46 27.41
N PHE A 178 8.02 34.14 27.51
CA PHE A 178 8.40 33.19 26.47
C PHE A 178 7.28 32.17 26.30
N GLN A 179 6.94 31.81 25.05
CA GLN A 179 5.82 30.94 24.77
C GLN A 179 6.00 30.14 23.49
N THR A 180 5.74 28.84 23.55
CA THR A 180 5.51 27.99 22.37
C THR A 180 4.06 27.50 22.33
N PHE A 181 3.67 26.84 21.22
CA PHE A 181 2.29 26.41 20.98
C PHE A 181 2.25 24.94 20.54
N ALA A 182 1.28 24.19 21.03
CA ALA A 182 0.85 22.92 20.47
C ALA A 182 -0.61 23.01 20.02
N ASN A 183 -1.00 22.20 19.03
CA ASN A 183 -2.39 22.02 18.65
C ASN A 183 -2.83 20.64 19.16
N ILE A 184 -4.02 20.56 19.76
CA ILE A 184 -4.60 19.32 20.29
C ILE A 184 -5.95 19.08 19.59
N VAL A 185 -6.24 17.83 19.25
CA VAL A 185 -7.59 17.38 18.87
C VAL A 185 -8.22 16.67 20.07
N VAL A 186 -9.53 16.85 20.27
CA VAL A 186 -10.31 16.08 21.24
C VAL A 186 -11.49 15.47 20.51
N LYS A 187 -11.66 14.15 20.61
CA LYS A 187 -12.67 13.37 19.88
C LYS A 187 -13.10 12.17 20.72
N GLU A 188 -14.39 11.84 20.72
CA GLU A 188 -14.89 10.61 21.33
C GLU A 188 -14.23 9.39 20.66
N VAL A 189 -13.54 8.57 21.45
CA VAL A 189 -12.85 7.37 20.96
C VAL A 189 -13.86 6.27 20.65
N ARG A 190 -14.46 6.40 19.47
CA ARG A 190 -15.13 5.29 18.80
C ARG A 190 -14.06 4.47 18.10
N VAL A 191 -13.75 3.32 18.69
CA VAL A 191 -13.33 2.17 17.88
C VAL A 191 -14.58 1.79 17.10
N ASP A 192 -14.67 2.25 15.86
CA ASP A 192 -15.78 1.88 14.97
C ASP A 192 -15.82 0.35 14.82
N ALA A 193 -17.02 -0.21 14.69
CA ALA A 193 -17.20 -1.65 14.63
C ALA A 193 -16.38 -2.26 13.48
N VAL A 194 -15.53 -3.22 13.81
CA VAL A 194 -14.61 -3.85 12.86
C VAL A 194 -15.39 -4.50 11.72
N ASP A 195 -15.11 -4.04 10.50
CA ASP A 195 -15.57 -4.72 9.28
C ASP A 195 -14.48 -5.72 8.85
N TYR A 196 -14.70 -6.99 9.20
CA TYR A 196 -13.78 -8.09 8.90
C TYR A 196 -13.62 -8.36 7.38
N GLY A 197 -14.56 -7.89 6.55
CA GLY A 197 -14.50 -7.94 5.09
C GLY A 197 -13.90 -6.70 4.44
N SER A 198 -13.47 -5.70 5.21
CA SER A 198 -13.01 -4.42 4.66
C SER A 198 -11.72 -4.54 3.83
N ALA A 199 -11.69 -3.89 2.67
CA ALA A 199 -10.51 -3.84 1.80
C ALA A 199 -9.33 -3.08 2.43
N SER A 200 -9.61 -2.09 3.29
CA SER A 200 -8.62 -1.21 3.93
C SER A 200 -7.63 -1.92 4.86
N THR A 201 -6.60 -1.19 5.29
CA THR A 201 -5.73 -1.53 6.43
C THR A 201 -6.01 -0.52 7.54
N TYR A 202 -6.43 -0.99 8.72
CA TYR A 202 -6.65 -0.12 9.87
C TYR A 202 -5.33 0.24 10.54
N CYS A 203 -5.19 1.49 10.96
CA CYS A 203 -3.92 2.05 11.37
C CYS A 203 -4.10 2.81 12.68
N ARG A 204 -3.36 2.41 13.71
CA ARG A 204 -3.38 3.01 15.05
C ARG A 204 -2.04 3.64 15.37
N VAL A 205 -2.03 4.70 16.16
CA VAL A 205 -0.83 5.27 16.78
C VAL A 205 -1.07 5.30 18.28
N THR A 206 -0.19 4.69 19.08
CA THR A 206 -0.34 4.64 20.55
C THR A 206 0.91 5.15 21.28
N ALA A 207 0.71 5.77 22.46
CA ALA A 207 1.77 6.16 23.39
C ALA A 207 2.21 4.95 24.23
N GLN A 208 2.80 3.97 23.54
CA GLN A 208 3.22 2.70 24.11
C GLN A 208 4.50 2.22 23.43
N ASN A 209 5.34 1.51 24.17
CA ASN A 209 6.57 0.93 23.62
C ASN A 209 6.26 -0.09 22.50
N PRO A 210 6.96 -0.06 21.34
CA PRO A 210 6.71 -0.94 20.21
C PRO A 210 7.07 -2.42 20.45
N LEU A 211 7.77 -2.76 21.54
CA LEU A 211 8.07 -4.13 21.97
C LEU A 211 7.08 -4.67 23.02
N ALA A 212 5.97 -3.98 23.30
CA ALA A 212 5.00 -4.43 24.30
C ALA A 212 3.99 -5.44 23.72
N ASP A 213 3.86 -6.60 24.37
CA ASP A 213 3.12 -7.81 23.94
C ASP A 213 1.66 -7.63 23.51
N SER A 214 0.99 -6.54 23.89
CA SER A 214 -0.44 -6.31 23.63
C SER A 214 -0.74 -4.82 23.53
N LEU A 215 -1.63 -4.46 22.60
CA LEU A 215 -2.02 -3.06 22.35
C LEU A 215 -2.95 -2.55 23.46
N ILE A 216 -2.72 -1.34 23.96
CA ILE A 216 -3.54 -0.74 25.00
C ILE A 216 -4.48 0.31 24.39
N SER A 217 -5.80 0.05 24.46
CA SER A 217 -6.85 0.97 23.97
C SER A 217 -6.74 2.38 24.55
N ASN A 218 -6.40 2.46 25.83
CA ASN A 218 -6.27 3.71 26.58
C ASN A 218 -4.96 4.47 26.30
N ALA A 219 -4.13 3.98 25.37
CA ALA A 219 -2.93 4.68 24.89
C ALA A 219 -3.11 5.24 23.46
N LEU A 220 -4.31 5.17 22.89
CA LEU A 220 -4.61 5.51 21.50
C LEU A 220 -4.58 7.02 21.22
N LEU A 221 -3.59 7.45 20.44
CA LEU A 221 -3.38 8.85 20.05
C LEU A 221 -4.06 9.20 18.72
N ALA A 222 -4.18 8.23 17.81
CA ALA A 222 -4.85 8.37 16.51
C ALA A 222 -5.29 7.02 15.94
N SER A 223 -6.34 7.05 15.13
CA SER A 223 -6.88 5.90 14.41
C SER A 223 -7.43 6.35 13.05
N SER A 224 -7.10 5.63 11.97
CA SER A 224 -7.59 5.87 10.60
C SER A 224 -7.44 4.61 9.75
N ASP A 225 -8.14 4.51 8.62
CA ASP A 225 -7.89 3.52 7.56
C ASP A 225 -7.00 4.08 6.42
N SER A 226 -6.60 5.35 6.53
CA SER A 226 -5.83 6.10 5.55
C SER A 226 -4.39 6.33 6.02
N SER A 227 -3.52 5.33 5.82
CA SER A 227 -2.08 5.42 6.13
C SER A 227 -1.14 5.15 4.94
N GLU A 228 0.16 5.34 5.16
CA GLU A 228 1.21 5.04 4.19
C GLU A 228 1.58 3.54 4.05
N ILE A 229 1.09 2.63 4.89
CA ILE A 229 1.30 1.17 4.75
C ILE A 229 -0.02 0.47 4.43
N GLU A 230 0.03 -0.35 3.39
CA GLU A 230 -1.05 -1.24 2.98
C GLU A 230 -0.62 -2.69 3.25
N VAL A 231 -1.51 -3.50 3.82
CA VAL A 231 -1.25 -4.88 4.21
C VAL A 231 -2.17 -5.82 3.45
N THR A 232 -1.58 -6.75 2.70
CA THR A 232 -2.30 -7.85 2.06
C THR A 232 -2.07 -9.15 2.82
N VAL A 233 -3.10 -9.99 2.86
CA VAL A 233 -3.08 -11.34 3.45
C VAL A 233 -3.37 -12.32 2.33
N ASP A 234 -2.64 -13.42 2.30
CA ASP A 234 -2.74 -14.49 1.32
C ASP A 234 -2.89 -15.80 2.11
N THR A 235 -4.09 -16.39 2.05
CA THR A 235 -4.53 -17.56 2.80
C THR A 235 -5.72 -18.20 2.10
N ASN A 236 -5.93 -19.50 2.31
CA ASN A 236 -7.11 -20.18 1.80
C ASN A 236 -8.36 -19.70 2.54
N ASN A 237 -9.44 -19.45 1.82
CA ASN A 237 -10.75 -19.11 2.41
C ASN A 237 -11.31 -20.27 3.26
N VAL A 238 -10.97 -21.52 2.91
CA VAL A 238 -11.35 -22.73 3.66
C VAL A 238 -10.11 -23.55 4.06
N VAL A 239 -10.09 -24.02 5.31
CA VAL A 239 -9.01 -24.80 5.92
C VAL A 239 -9.56 -26.03 6.64
N GLN A 240 -8.75 -27.08 6.85
CA GLN A 240 -9.17 -28.23 7.65
C GLN A 240 -8.88 -27.99 9.15
N ALA A 241 -9.90 -28.16 9.99
CA ALA A 241 -9.77 -28.07 11.44
C ALA A 241 -8.81 -29.14 11.99
N SER A 242 -8.07 -28.81 13.06
CA SER A 242 -6.99 -29.63 13.63
C SER A 242 -5.84 -29.99 12.67
N GLN A 243 -5.79 -29.42 11.45
CA GLN A 243 -4.63 -29.50 10.54
C GLN A 243 -3.83 -28.18 10.56
N THR A 244 -2.54 -28.26 10.27
CA THR A 244 -1.69 -27.08 9.98
C THR A 244 -2.01 -26.50 8.61
N PHE A 245 -2.20 -25.19 8.55
CA PHE A 245 -2.24 -24.43 7.30
C PHE A 245 -1.27 -23.24 7.35
N ASP A 246 -1.05 -22.66 6.17
CA ASP A 246 -0.11 -21.56 5.95
C ASP A 246 -0.88 -20.24 5.79
N ILE A 247 -0.38 -19.18 6.43
CA ILE A 247 -0.80 -17.79 6.15
C ILE A 247 0.44 -16.99 5.74
N VAL A 248 0.33 -16.26 4.63
CA VAL A 248 1.35 -15.34 4.12
C VAL A 248 0.79 -13.92 4.19
N TRP A 249 1.62 -12.92 4.52
CA TRP A 249 1.20 -11.53 4.49
C TRP A 249 2.32 -10.61 4.03
N THR A 250 1.94 -9.53 3.33
CA THR A 250 2.87 -8.54 2.78
C THR A 250 2.47 -7.14 3.20
N ALA A 251 3.39 -6.43 3.86
CA ALA A 251 3.27 -5.02 4.13
C ALA A 251 3.98 -4.21 3.03
N THR A 252 3.25 -3.30 2.39
CA THR A 252 3.74 -2.44 1.31
C THR A 252 3.67 -0.98 1.74
N MET A 253 4.81 -0.31 1.81
CA MET A 253 4.90 1.11 2.16
C MET A 253 4.85 1.99 0.90
N THR A 254 3.89 2.90 0.86
CA THR A 254 3.56 3.72 -0.33
C THR A 254 4.04 5.17 -0.25
N ARG A 255 4.45 5.64 0.94
CA ARG A 255 4.97 7.01 1.23
C ARG A 255 4.17 8.13 0.57
N ASN A 256 2.89 8.24 0.90
CA ASN A 256 1.97 9.22 0.33
C ASN A 256 1.51 10.26 1.36
N SER A 257 1.97 11.51 1.19
CA SER A 257 1.61 12.65 2.04
C SER A 257 0.15 13.13 1.93
N THR A 258 -0.71 12.47 1.16
CA THR A 258 -2.18 12.65 1.22
C THR A 258 -2.88 11.69 2.18
N LYS A 259 -2.14 10.79 2.84
CA LYS A 259 -2.66 9.90 3.88
C LYS A 259 -2.74 10.65 5.22
N GLU A 260 -3.68 10.23 6.07
CA GLU A 260 -3.94 10.87 7.36
C GLU A 260 -2.88 10.50 8.40
N ILE A 261 -2.54 9.21 8.50
CA ILE A 261 -1.44 8.72 9.34
C ILE A 261 -0.18 8.60 8.49
N GLN A 262 0.79 9.48 8.77
CA GLN A 262 2.09 9.53 8.11
C GLN A 262 3.18 9.00 9.05
N LEU A 263 4.15 8.28 8.48
CA LEU A 263 5.22 7.63 9.22
C LEU A 263 6.44 8.55 9.43
N PRO A 264 7.24 8.33 10.49
CA PRO A 264 8.50 9.03 10.66
C PRO A 264 9.43 8.80 9.45
N SER A 265 10.15 9.84 9.05
CA SER A 265 11.09 9.83 7.93
C SER A 265 12.47 10.36 8.37
N PRO A 266 13.52 9.50 8.44
CA PRO A 266 13.50 8.06 8.20
C PRO A 266 12.69 7.29 9.25
N LEU A 267 12.30 6.05 8.92
CA LEU A 267 11.76 5.11 9.91
C LEU A 267 12.78 4.86 11.02
N LYS A 268 12.32 4.68 12.26
CA LYS A 268 13.17 4.20 13.35
C LYS A 268 13.38 2.69 13.23
N VAL A 269 14.48 2.21 13.82
CA VAL A 269 14.76 0.78 14.00
C VAL A 269 14.83 0.47 15.48
N VAL A 270 14.24 -0.64 15.90
CA VAL A 270 14.22 -1.11 17.29
C VAL A 270 15.14 -2.31 17.44
N SER A 271 15.82 -2.41 18.58
CA SER A 271 16.61 -3.60 18.95
C SER A 271 15.69 -4.68 19.48
N VAL A 272 15.31 -5.64 18.65
CA VAL A 272 14.52 -6.81 19.08
C VAL A 272 15.45 -7.87 19.66
N LEU A 273 15.09 -8.41 20.82
CA LEU A 273 15.80 -9.49 21.50
C LEU A 273 14.94 -10.76 21.45
N THR A 274 15.55 -11.87 21.04
CA THR A 274 14.92 -13.19 20.95
C THR A 274 15.44 -14.09 22.08
N ASP A 275 14.55 -14.58 22.95
CA ASP A 275 14.92 -15.38 24.14
C ASP A 275 15.65 -16.69 23.79
N ASP A 276 15.39 -17.27 22.61
CA ASP A 276 15.96 -18.55 22.17
C ASP A 276 17.45 -18.52 21.77
N GLY A 277 18.11 -17.35 21.78
CA GLY A 277 19.57 -17.22 21.74
C GLY A 277 20.32 -17.75 20.50
N MET A 278 19.60 -18.23 19.47
CA MET A 278 20.18 -18.81 18.24
C MET A 278 19.65 -18.21 16.92
N LYS A 279 18.76 -17.20 16.97
CA LYS A 279 18.32 -16.46 15.77
C LYS A 279 18.25 -14.95 16.04
N ASP A 280 19.18 -14.23 15.42
CA ASP A 280 19.08 -12.84 14.98
C ASP A 280 18.39 -11.84 15.94
N SER A 281 18.96 -11.67 17.14
CA SER A 281 18.78 -10.42 17.89
C SER A 281 19.32 -9.26 17.04
N GLY A 282 18.48 -8.28 16.68
CA GLY A 282 18.78 -7.37 15.57
C GLY A 282 18.00 -6.06 15.58
N TYR A 283 18.35 -5.19 14.62
CA TYR A 283 17.70 -3.88 14.43
C TYR A 283 16.69 -3.95 13.28
N TYR A 284 15.42 -3.69 13.58
CA TYR A 284 14.30 -3.88 12.65
C TYR A 284 13.39 -2.65 12.60
N THR A 285 12.93 -2.27 11.40
CA THR A 285 11.90 -1.21 11.23
C THR A 285 10.51 -1.70 11.63
N ILE A 286 10.20 -2.97 11.34
CA ILE A 286 9.00 -3.67 11.82
C ILE A 286 9.45 -4.45 13.04
N ALA A 287 9.07 -3.98 14.24
CA ALA A 287 9.52 -4.53 15.50
C ALA A 287 8.82 -5.87 15.81
N SER A 288 7.52 -5.93 15.56
CA SER A 288 6.66 -7.09 15.75
C SER A 288 5.75 -7.27 14.53
N SER A 289 5.46 -8.52 14.17
CA SER A 289 4.40 -8.87 13.25
C SER A 289 3.83 -10.26 13.55
N ILE A 290 2.52 -10.33 13.76
CA ILE A 290 1.83 -11.52 14.26
C ILE A 290 0.45 -11.65 13.60
N VAL A 291 0.01 -12.89 13.39
CA VAL A 291 -1.36 -13.23 13.03
C VAL A 291 -2.07 -13.81 14.24
N LYS A 292 -3.30 -13.39 14.51
CA LYS A 292 -4.19 -13.95 15.53
C LYS A 292 -5.51 -14.35 14.88
N LEU A 293 -6.10 -15.46 15.33
CA LEU A 293 -7.39 -15.96 14.85
C LEU A 293 -8.30 -16.35 16.03
N CYS A 294 -9.59 -16.07 15.88
CA CYS A 294 -10.61 -16.22 16.90
C CYS A 294 -11.91 -16.75 16.28
N GLU A 295 -12.71 -17.53 17.01
CA GLU A 295 -14.04 -17.93 16.55
C GLU A 295 -14.90 -16.66 16.35
N ARG A 296 -15.52 -16.50 15.17
CA ARG A 296 -16.11 -15.21 14.69
C ARG A 296 -17.00 -14.52 15.72
N ASP A 297 -17.89 -15.28 16.36
CA ASP A 297 -18.89 -14.76 17.30
C ASP A 297 -18.30 -14.37 18.69
N THR A 298 -16.98 -14.51 18.89
CA THR A 298 -16.31 -14.11 20.15
C THR A 298 -15.96 -12.62 20.24
N GLY A 299 -16.03 -11.87 19.13
CA GLY A 299 -15.80 -10.41 19.12
C GLY A 299 -14.34 -10.01 19.39
N CYS A 300 -13.41 -10.68 18.73
CA CYS A 300 -11.97 -10.57 18.95
C CYS A 300 -11.30 -9.56 18.00
N ASP A 301 -10.51 -8.67 18.57
CA ASP A 301 -9.94 -7.46 17.95
C ASP A 301 -8.44 -7.27 18.27
N GLU A 302 -7.84 -6.18 17.77
CA GLU A 302 -6.40 -5.90 17.99
C GLU A 302 -5.98 -5.66 19.46
N TYR A 303 -6.94 -5.47 20.37
CA TYR A 303 -6.72 -5.33 21.83
C TYR A 303 -6.92 -6.65 22.58
N SER A 304 -7.43 -7.69 21.90
CA SER A 304 -7.81 -8.96 22.51
C SER A 304 -6.59 -9.80 22.91
N SER A 305 -6.62 -10.28 24.16
CA SER A 305 -5.56 -11.09 24.79
C SER A 305 -5.81 -12.61 24.72
N THR A 306 -7.01 -13.02 24.31
CA THR A 306 -7.40 -14.42 24.13
C THR A 306 -7.73 -14.70 22.67
N PHE A 307 -7.10 -15.71 22.09
CA PHE A 307 -7.28 -16.12 20.69
C PHE A 307 -7.30 -17.65 20.59
N ALA A 308 -7.94 -18.17 19.54
CA ALA A 308 -8.02 -19.61 19.28
C ALA A 308 -6.73 -20.15 18.64
N ALA A 309 -6.06 -19.34 17.83
CA ALA A 309 -4.74 -19.62 17.26
C ALA A 309 -3.93 -18.33 17.06
N SER A 310 -2.61 -18.42 17.04
CA SER A 310 -1.74 -17.34 16.57
C SER A 310 -0.52 -17.90 15.84
N SER A 311 0.16 -17.04 15.08
CA SER A 311 1.53 -17.30 14.64
C SER A 311 2.53 -17.07 15.80
N ALA A 312 3.81 -17.32 15.52
CA ALA A 312 4.90 -16.67 16.26
C ALA A 312 4.96 -15.17 15.91
N ASP A 313 5.80 -14.40 16.61
CA ASP A 313 6.15 -13.04 16.24
C ASP A 313 7.33 -13.01 15.24
N TYR A 314 7.32 -12.06 14.31
CA TYR A 314 8.29 -11.89 13.23
C TYR A 314 8.72 -10.42 13.09
N SER A 315 10.00 -10.13 13.32
CA SER A 315 10.60 -8.82 13.06
C SER A 315 11.25 -8.75 11.68
N ALA A 316 11.12 -7.62 10.98
CA ALA A 316 11.68 -7.47 9.62
C ALA A 316 12.08 -6.02 9.27
N ASN A 317 12.81 -5.89 8.18
CA ASN A 317 13.13 -4.61 7.55
C ASN A 317 12.50 -4.54 6.15
N PHE A 318 12.00 -3.37 5.76
CA PHE A 318 11.52 -3.15 4.38
C PHE A 318 12.66 -3.34 3.38
N THR A 319 12.36 -3.98 2.25
CA THR A 319 13.29 -4.18 1.14
C THR A 319 13.47 -2.88 0.34
N SER A 320 14.38 -2.89 -0.65
CA SER A 320 14.54 -1.79 -1.61
C SER A 320 13.36 -1.58 -2.57
N ALA A 321 12.28 -2.37 -2.43
CA ALA A 321 11.00 -2.19 -3.11
C ALA A 321 9.92 -1.64 -2.16
N ASP A 322 10.30 -1.18 -0.96
CA ASP A 322 9.42 -0.70 0.11
C ASP A 322 8.39 -1.74 0.60
N THR A 323 8.67 -3.03 0.39
CA THR A 323 7.85 -4.17 0.86
C THR A 323 8.56 -5.01 1.93
N ALA A 324 7.78 -5.63 2.81
CA ALA A 324 8.21 -6.71 3.71
C ALA A 324 7.18 -7.86 3.66
N MET A 325 7.65 -9.11 3.64
CA MET A 325 6.81 -10.31 3.47
C MET A 325 7.10 -11.33 4.57
N PHE A 326 6.06 -11.96 5.07
CA PHE A 326 6.05 -12.85 6.23
C PHE A 326 5.23 -14.11 5.94
N ALA A 327 5.53 -15.21 6.64
CA ALA A 327 4.82 -16.48 6.47
C ALA A 327 4.80 -17.30 7.77
N ALA A 328 3.64 -17.88 8.09
CA ALA A 328 3.42 -18.73 9.25
C ALA A 328 2.81 -20.08 8.82
N ASN A 329 3.65 -21.13 8.78
CA ASN A 329 3.34 -22.42 8.16
C ASN A 329 2.91 -23.52 9.15
N ASN A 330 2.35 -23.16 10.30
CA ASN A 330 1.98 -24.08 11.39
C ASN A 330 0.74 -23.62 12.17
N ILE A 331 -0.14 -22.82 11.54
CA ILE A 331 -1.35 -22.34 12.22
C ILE A 331 -2.38 -23.49 12.24
N VAL A 332 -2.98 -23.76 13.40
CA VAL A 332 -3.96 -24.83 13.60
C VAL A 332 -5.15 -24.25 14.34
N VAL A 333 -6.35 -24.40 13.77
CA VAL A 333 -7.62 -24.03 14.41
C VAL A 333 -8.29 -25.26 15.06
N PRO A 334 -8.84 -25.16 16.28
CA PRO A 334 -9.24 -26.34 17.07
C PRO A 334 -10.55 -27.00 16.63
N SER A 335 -11.52 -26.22 16.14
CA SER A 335 -12.90 -26.63 15.84
C SER A 335 -13.30 -26.21 14.41
N SER A 336 -14.30 -26.88 13.84
CA SER A 336 -14.92 -26.46 12.58
C SER A 336 -15.83 -25.25 12.77
N GLY A 337 -15.84 -24.30 11.83
CA GLY A 337 -16.69 -23.10 11.86
C GLY A 337 -15.99 -21.85 11.33
N TRP A 338 -16.62 -20.70 11.53
CA TRP A 338 -16.09 -19.39 11.13
C TRP A 338 -15.04 -18.86 12.12
N TYR A 339 -13.90 -18.43 11.58
CA TYR A 339 -12.88 -17.69 12.31
C TYR A 339 -12.66 -16.33 11.67
N SER A 340 -12.70 -15.29 12.49
CA SER A 340 -12.19 -13.97 12.12
C SER A 340 -10.72 -13.90 12.54
N GLY A 341 -9.87 -13.47 11.61
CA GLY A 341 -8.44 -13.33 11.80
C GLY A 341 -7.99 -11.89 11.59
N PHE A 342 -6.84 -11.55 12.17
CA PHE A 342 -6.14 -10.33 11.82
C PHE A 342 -4.62 -10.49 11.82
N VAL A 343 -4.00 -9.82 10.86
CA VAL A 343 -2.57 -9.58 10.80
C VAL A 343 -2.30 -8.23 11.47
N GLN A 344 -1.39 -8.21 12.44
CA GLN A 344 -0.88 -7.00 13.09
C GLN A 344 0.59 -6.81 12.73
N LEU A 345 0.99 -5.59 12.37
CA LEU A 345 2.40 -5.18 12.23
C LEU A 345 2.66 -3.94 13.07
N THR A 346 3.70 -3.97 13.90
CA THR A 346 4.05 -2.86 14.82
C THR A 346 5.38 -2.24 14.42
N LEU A 347 5.38 -0.92 14.21
CA LEU A 347 6.54 -0.09 13.90
C LEU A 347 6.80 0.89 15.06
N ALA A 348 8.05 1.32 15.23
CA ALA A 348 8.39 2.41 16.14
C ALA A 348 7.98 3.79 15.59
N GLY A 349 7.55 4.68 16.49
CA GLY A 349 7.24 6.06 16.19
C GLY A 349 8.47 6.98 16.09
N ALA A 350 8.25 8.28 16.26
CA ALA A 350 9.33 9.27 16.29
C ALA A 350 10.21 9.10 17.55
N ASP A 351 9.57 8.82 18.69
CA ASP A 351 10.19 8.20 19.86
C ASP A 351 10.06 6.67 19.72
N ALA A 352 11.16 5.94 19.89
CA ALA A 352 11.19 4.49 19.74
C ALA A 352 10.93 3.74 21.05
N ASP A 353 10.95 4.44 22.19
CA ASP A 353 10.73 3.88 23.52
C ASP A 353 9.31 4.15 24.04
N SER A 354 8.65 5.21 23.56
CA SER A 354 7.31 5.64 24.03
C SER A 354 6.20 5.71 22.96
N GLN A 355 6.50 5.48 21.68
CA GLN A 355 5.49 5.54 20.61
C GLN A 355 5.57 4.34 19.66
N ARG A 356 4.40 3.78 19.32
CA ARG A 356 4.24 2.71 18.32
C ARG A 356 3.13 3.02 17.32
N TYR A 357 3.28 2.45 16.13
CA TYR A 357 2.31 2.49 15.04
C TYR A 357 1.92 1.05 14.71
N ASP A 358 0.62 0.75 14.75
CA ASP A 358 0.09 -0.60 14.49
C ASP A 358 -0.76 -0.60 13.22
N PHE A 359 -0.46 -1.52 12.31
CA PHE A 359 -1.16 -1.73 11.05
C PHE A 359 -1.87 -3.07 11.12
N VAL A 360 -3.19 -3.04 11.09
CA VAL A 360 -4.08 -4.17 11.33
C VAL A 360 -4.91 -4.45 10.08
N LYS A 361 -4.84 -5.68 9.58
CA LYS A 361 -5.63 -6.14 8.45
C LYS A 361 -6.44 -7.36 8.86
N TYR A 362 -7.76 -7.20 8.84
CA TYR A 362 -8.70 -8.27 9.11
C TYR A 362 -8.96 -9.14 7.86
N PHE A 363 -9.33 -10.39 8.12
CA PHE A 363 -9.75 -11.40 7.14
C PHE A 363 -10.65 -12.43 7.86
N GLU A 364 -11.33 -13.30 7.11
CA GLU A 364 -12.06 -14.45 7.68
C GLU A 364 -11.63 -15.74 6.99
N ILE A 365 -11.74 -16.87 7.69
CA ILE A 365 -11.62 -18.22 7.13
C ILE A 365 -12.72 -19.13 7.68
N PHE A 366 -13.08 -20.16 6.92
CA PHE A 366 -13.96 -21.23 7.39
C PHE A 366 -13.16 -22.52 7.62
N ALA A 367 -13.39 -23.19 8.76
CA ALA A 367 -12.74 -24.45 9.10
C ALA A 367 -13.70 -25.65 8.91
N THR A 368 -13.33 -26.62 8.07
CA THR A 368 -14.08 -27.87 7.81
C THR A 368 -13.51 -29.06 8.57
N GLU A 369 -14.31 -30.11 8.81
CA GLU A 369 -13.79 -31.38 9.38
C GLU A 369 -12.96 -32.17 8.35
N GLU A 370 -13.30 -32.08 7.06
CA GLU A 370 -12.65 -32.80 5.95
C GLU A 370 -11.88 -31.84 5.01
N ASN A 371 -10.93 -32.38 4.24
CA ASN A 371 -10.12 -31.60 3.30
C ASN A 371 -10.85 -31.38 1.96
N MET A 372 -11.72 -30.37 1.93
CA MET A 372 -12.60 -30.10 0.78
C MET A 372 -11.84 -29.82 -0.51
N THR A 373 -10.71 -29.09 -0.45
CA THR A 373 -9.85 -28.81 -1.61
C THR A 373 -9.39 -30.11 -2.27
N GLN A 374 -8.84 -31.04 -1.50
CA GLN A 374 -8.36 -32.32 -2.02
C GLN A 374 -9.51 -33.19 -2.55
N GLN A 375 -10.69 -33.13 -1.93
CA GLN A 375 -11.88 -33.81 -2.45
C GLN A 375 -12.24 -33.28 -3.84
N VAL A 376 -12.44 -31.96 -3.97
CA VAL A 376 -12.88 -31.28 -5.21
C VAL A 376 -11.87 -31.43 -6.34
N GLU A 377 -10.56 -31.39 -6.05
CA GLU A 377 -9.51 -31.66 -7.05
C GLU A 377 -9.49 -33.12 -7.53
N SER A 378 -10.10 -34.05 -6.78
CA SER A 378 -10.18 -35.48 -7.12
C SER A 378 -11.53 -35.89 -7.75
N GLU A 379 -12.51 -35.00 -7.81
CA GLU A 379 -13.86 -35.30 -8.32
C GLU A 379 -13.88 -35.49 -9.85
N THR A 380 -14.64 -36.49 -10.29
CA THR A 380 -14.85 -36.82 -11.72
C THR A 380 -16.33 -36.77 -12.06
N TYR A 381 -16.70 -35.93 -13.03
CA TYR A 381 -18.09 -35.67 -13.38
C TYR A 381 -18.65 -36.61 -14.46
N VAL A 382 -19.97 -36.68 -14.55
CA VAL A 382 -20.69 -37.46 -15.58
C VAL A 382 -21.12 -36.51 -16.69
N ASP A 383 -20.49 -36.66 -17.87
CA ASP A 383 -20.62 -35.78 -19.04
C ASP A 383 -21.87 -36.05 -19.92
N ASP A 384 -23.03 -36.38 -19.33
CA ASP A 384 -24.28 -36.67 -20.07
C ASP A 384 -25.51 -35.84 -19.65
N GLY A 385 -25.32 -34.88 -18.72
CA GLY A 385 -26.38 -33.99 -18.22
C GLY A 385 -27.38 -34.65 -17.26
N SER A 386 -27.22 -35.93 -16.90
CA SER A 386 -28.14 -36.65 -16.01
C SER A 386 -27.91 -36.38 -14.52
N GLU A 387 -26.67 -36.08 -14.13
CA GLU A 387 -26.28 -35.75 -12.75
C GLU A 387 -26.10 -34.24 -12.56
N SER A 388 -26.47 -33.76 -11.37
CA SER A 388 -26.18 -32.40 -10.89
C SER A 388 -25.12 -32.48 -9.79
N TYR A 389 -24.21 -31.52 -9.78
CA TYR A 389 -23.18 -31.35 -8.75
C TYR A 389 -23.39 -30.01 -8.07
N CYS A 390 -22.99 -29.90 -6.80
CA CYS A 390 -23.08 -28.66 -6.05
C CYS A 390 -21.94 -28.53 -5.05
N TRP A 391 -21.54 -27.29 -4.81
CA TRP A 391 -20.54 -26.93 -3.81
C TRP A 391 -21.03 -25.73 -3.01
N GLU A 392 -20.83 -25.74 -1.70
CA GLU A 392 -20.94 -24.52 -0.89
C GLU A 392 -19.58 -23.82 -0.89
N VAL A 393 -19.57 -22.52 -1.17
CA VAL A 393 -18.34 -21.75 -1.44
C VAL A 393 -18.35 -20.46 -0.62
N VAL A 394 -17.23 -20.15 0.02
CA VAL A 394 -16.95 -18.82 0.61
C VAL A 394 -16.50 -17.89 -0.51
N ALA A 395 -17.42 -17.08 -1.03
CA ALA A 395 -17.18 -16.10 -2.10
C ALA A 395 -18.41 -15.17 -2.28
N ASP A 396 -18.21 -13.96 -2.79
CA ASP A 396 -19.34 -13.09 -3.13
C ASP A 396 -20.18 -13.73 -4.27
N PRO A 397 -21.52 -13.71 -4.23
CA PRO A 397 -22.35 -14.33 -5.28
C PRO A 397 -22.22 -13.69 -6.68
N ARG A 398 -21.61 -12.50 -6.82
CA ARG A 398 -21.28 -11.85 -8.09
C ARG A 398 -19.88 -12.23 -8.61
N GLU A 399 -19.04 -12.89 -7.81
CA GLU A 399 -17.67 -13.21 -8.19
C GLU A 399 -17.60 -14.35 -9.22
N GLY A 400 -17.01 -14.07 -10.39
CA GLY A 400 -17.10 -14.93 -11.57
C GLY A 400 -16.08 -16.09 -11.65
N ASN A 401 -15.10 -16.12 -10.75
CA ASN A 401 -14.11 -17.20 -10.61
C ASN A 401 -13.87 -17.45 -9.13
N VAL A 402 -13.84 -18.72 -8.74
CA VAL A 402 -13.52 -19.19 -7.39
C VAL A 402 -12.61 -20.41 -7.51
N ASP A 403 -11.84 -20.70 -6.48
CA ASP A 403 -10.92 -21.84 -6.42
C ASP A 403 -11.47 -22.98 -5.54
N ALA A 404 -10.82 -24.15 -5.60
CA ALA A 404 -11.21 -25.32 -4.79
C ALA A 404 -10.92 -25.10 -3.29
N SER A 405 -9.98 -24.22 -2.94
CA SER A 405 -9.67 -23.77 -1.57
C SER A 405 -10.72 -22.85 -0.95
N SER A 406 -11.78 -22.52 -1.69
CA SER A 406 -12.94 -21.76 -1.22
C SER A 406 -14.16 -22.64 -0.94
N VAL A 407 -14.07 -23.97 -1.12
CA VAL A 407 -15.19 -24.91 -0.98
C VAL A 407 -15.34 -25.43 0.46
N VAL A 408 -16.53 -25.28 1.03
CA VAL A 408 -16.92 -25.73 2.39
C VAL A 408 -17.63 -27.09 2.37
N PHE A 409 -18.38 -27.38 1.29
CA PHE A 409 -19.14 -28.61 1.11
C PHE A 409 -19.15 -29.00 -0.37
N SER A 410 -19.17 -30.30 -0.66
CA SER A 410 -19.37 -30.84 -2.01
C SER A 410 -20.42 -31.95 -1.98
N GLY A 411 -21.28 -32.00 -2.99
CA GLY A 411 -22.33 -32.98 -3.11
C GLY A 411 -22.82 -33.20 -4.55
N ASN A 412 -23.60 -34.26 -4.73
CA ASN A 412 -24.25 -34.60 -5.99
C ASN A 412 -25.75 -34.92 -5.81
N SER A 413 -26.54 -34.55 -6.81
CA SER A 413 -27.96 -34.83 -6.97
C SER A 413 -28.78 -34.79 -5.68
N THR A 414 -29.09 -35.93 -5.02
CA THR A 414 -29.91 -35.93 -3.78
C THR A 414 -29.25 -35.26 -2.58
N ASN A 415 -27.93 -35.09 -2.60
CA ASN A 415 -27.15 -34.45 -1.55
C ASN A 415 -27.04 -32.93 -1.75
N CYS A 416 -27.69 -32.38 -2.79
CA CYS A 416 -27.64 -30.97 -3.13
C CYS A 416 -28.94 -30.22 -2.77
N PRO A 417 -28.85 -29.02 -2.15
CA PRO A 417 -30.03 -28.20 -1.86
C PRO A 417 -30.67 -27.58 -3.12
N TYR A 418 -29.92 -27.55 -4.23
CA TYR A 418 -30.37 -27.10 -5.54
C TYR A 418 -29.87 -28.09 -6.61
N THR A 419 -30.61 -28.27 -7.69
CA THR A 419 -30.20 -29.13 -8.82
C THR A 419 -30.23 -28.35 -10.12
N LEU A 420 -29.23 -28.57 -10.98
CA LEU A 420 -29.18 -28.07 -12.35
C LEU A 420 -29.28 -29.27 -13.31
N ASN A 421 -30.40 -29.37 -14.03
CA ASN A 421 -30.59 -30.38 -15.09
C ASN A 421 -30.33 -29.73 -16.45
N MET A 422 -29.40 -30.26 -17.24
CA MET A 422 -29.05 -29.74 -18.57
C MET A 422 -29.46 -30.71 -19.68
N ASN A 423 -30.02 -30.18 -20.77
CA ASN A 423 -30.40 -30.93 -21.96
C ASN A 423 -29.92 -30.20 -23.24
N VAL A 424 -29.48 -30.95 -24.25
CA VAL A 424 -28.97 -30.43 -25.52
C VAL A 424 -29.73 -31.03 -26.70
N SER A 425 -30.03 -30.22 -27.73
CA SER A 425 -30.76 -30.69 -28.92
C SER A 425 -29.98 -31.71 -29.76
N THR A 426 -28.65 -31.71 -29.62
CA THR A 426 -27.71 -32.65 -30.23
C THR A 426 -26.38 -32.54 -29.50
N THR A 427 -25.68 -33.66 -29.31
CA THR A 427 -24.28 -33.68 -28.81
C THR A 427 -23.26 -33.42 -29.94
N THR A 428 -23.68 -33.45 -31.21
CA THR A 428 -22.82 -33.16 -32.37
C THR A 428 -23.40 -32.07 -33.25
N PHE A 429 -22.62 -31.03 -33.54
CA PHE A 429 -23.03 -29.90 -34.40
C PHE A 429 -21.84 -29.29 -35.17
N THR A 430 -22.10 -28.47 -36.19
CA THR A 430 -21.04 -27.74 -36.91
C THR A 430 -20.80 -26.37 -36.30
N VAL A 431 -19.59 -25.82 -36.44
CA VAL A 431 -19.20 -24.46 -35.98
C VAL A 431 -20.26 -23.38 -36.32
N GLU A 432 -20.87 -23.46 -37.50
CA GLU A 432 -21.92 -22.51 -37.94
C GLU A 432 -23.33 -22.84 -37.42
N THR A 433 -23.65 -24.13 -37.25
CA THR A 433 -25.02 -24.55 -36.91
C THR A 433 -25.32 -24.45 -35.42
N GLY A 434 -24.34 -24.64 -34.54
CA GLY A 434 -24.52 -24.54 -33.09
C GLY A 434 -25.45 -25.59 -32.48
N ALA A 435 -25.60 -25.57 -31.15
CA ALA A 435 -26.55 -26.40 -30.41
C ALA A 435 -27.55 -25.55 -29.63
N LEU A 436 -28.80 -26.01 -29.53
CA LEU A 436 -29.76 -25.47 -28.56
C LEU A 436 -29.54 -26.20 -27.23
N VAL A 437 -29.27 -25.43 -26.18
CA VAL A 437 -29.10 -25.93 -24.81
C VAL A 437 -30.23 -25.36 -23.96
N SER A 438 -30.91 -26.21 -23.21
CA SER A 438 -31.89 -25.80 -22.21
C SER A 438 -31.55 -26.41 -20.87
N TRP A 439 -31.54 -25.61 -19.82
CA TRP A 439 -31.23 -26.06 -18.47
C TRP A 439 -32.22 -25.48 -17.46
N THR A 440 -32.45 -26.23 -16.39
CA THR A 440 -33.39 -25.84 -15.33
C THR A 440 -32.68 -25.94 -13.99
N VAL A 441 -32.68 -24.84 -13.24
CA VAL A 441 -32.18 -24.77 -11.87
C VAL A 441 -33.40 -24.88 -10.95
N ALA A 442 -33.41 -25.84 -10.04
CA ALA A 442 -34.54 -26.10 -9.15
C ALA A 442 -34.09 -26.17 -7.69
N LYS A 443 -34.92 -25.68 -6.77
CA LYS A 443 -34.75 -25.89 -5.32
C LYS A 443 -35.20 -27.30 -4.94
N GLN A 444 -34.39 -28.02 -4.15
CA GLN A 444 -34.90 -29.21 -3.48
C GLN A 444 -35.83 -28.86 -2.32
N SER A 445 -36.73 -29.77 -2.01
CA SER A 445 -37.61 -29.72 -0.82
C SER A 445 -37.19 -30.72 0.27
N SER A 446 -36.16 -31.52 -0.01
CA SER A 446 -35.40 -32.33 0.93
C SER A 446 -34.67 -31.44 1.93
N LYS A 447 -34.62 -31.83 3.21
CA LYS A 447 -33.59 -31.30 4.12
C LYS A 447 -32.30 -32.09 3.85
N THR A 448 -31.30 -31.44 3.27
CA THR A 448 -29.93 -31.99 3.21
C THR A 448 -29.39 -32.11 4.64
N ASP A 449 -28.72 -33.22 4.95
CA ASP A 449 -28.01 -33.36 6.23
C ASP A 449 -26.73 -32.51 6.20
N GLY A 450 -26.36 -31.93 7.34
CA GLY A 450 -25.20 -31.02 7.49
C GLY A 450 -25.38 -29.59 6.95
N VAL A 451 -25.97 -29.43 5.78
CA VAL A 451 -25.98 -28.15 5.03
C VAL A 451 -27.11 -27.20 5.47
N THR A 452 -26.77 -25.93 5.79
CA THR A 452 -27.75 -24.91 6.20
C THR A 452 -28.13 -24.00 5.05
N VAL A 453 -29.33 -24.19 4.48
CA VAL A 453 -29.82 -23.38 3.36
C VAL A 453 -30.59 -22.14 3.85
N ASN A 454 -29.97 -20.98 3.72
CA ASN A 454 -30.57 -19.67 3.95
C ASN A 454 -30.67 -18.93 2.60
N THR A 455 -31.75 -19.15 1.84
CA THR A 455 -31.92 -18.47 0.53
C THR A 455 -31.93 -16.96 0.74
N THR A 456 -30.82 -16.31 0.43
CA THR A 456 -30.72 -14.86 0.32
C THR A 456 -30.88 -14.43 -1.13
N ALA A 457 -30.95 -13.13 -1.36
CA ALA A 457 -30.94 -12.53 -2.69
C ALA A 457 -29.95 -11.37 -2.68
N VAL A 458 -29.20 -11.22 -3.77
CA VAL A 458 -28.21 -10.14 -3.93
C VAL A 458 -28.80 -9.07 -4.85
N TYR A 459 -28.55 -7.80 -4.54
CA TYR A 459 -28.95 -6.72 -5.44
C TYR A 459 -28.16 -6.81 -6.76
N ASP A 460 -28.85 -6.74 -7.89
CA ASP A 460 -28.24 -6.65 -9.21
C ASP A 460 -28.54 -5.28 -9.85
N GLU A 461 -27.48 -4.65 -10.37
CA GLU A 461 -27.53 -3.33 -11.00
C GLU A 461 -28.10 -3.38 -12.42
N SER A 462 -28.04 -4.53 -13.11
CA SER A 462 -28.54 -4.67 -14.48
C SER A 462 -30.08 -4.73 -14.54
N THR A 463 -30.70 -5.36 -13.55
CA THR A 463 -32.15 -5.48 -13.35
C THR A 463 -32.72 -4.42 -12.40
N GLY A 464 -31.89 -3.84 -11.52
CA GLY A 464 -32.30 -2.90 -10.47
C GLY A 464 -33.10 -3.56 -9.35
N GLN A 465 -32.92 -4.86 -9.14
CA GLN A 465 -33.71 -5.69 -8.20
C GLN A 465 -32.82 -6.67 -7.43
N TYR A 466 -33.36 -7.25 -6.36
CA TYR A 466 -32.73 -8.36 -5.66
C TYR A 466 -33.04 -9.69 -6.37
N VAL A 467 -32.00 -10.48 -6.63
CA VAL A 467 -32.05 -11.73 -7.41
C VAL A 467 -31.47 -12.92 -6.63
N THR A 468 -32.12 -14.08 -6.72
CA THR A 468 -31.64 -15.35 -6.14
C THR A 468 -30.74 -16.14 -7.09
N LEU A 469 -30.66 -15.74 -8.37
CA LEU A 469 -29.77 -16.31 -9.39
C LEU A 469 -29.00 -15.15 -10.06
N PRO A 470 -27.97 -14.58 -9.38
CA PRO A 470 -27.14 -13.50 -9.92
C PRO A 470 -26.26 -13.94 -11.10
N GLN A 471 -25.82 -15.21 -11.13
CA GLN A 471 -25.02 -15.76 -12.23
C GLN A 471 -25.62 -17.09 -12.70
N VAL A 472 -25.92 -17.19 -13.99
CA VAL A 472 -26.35 -18.44 -14.65
C VAL A 472 -25.69 -18.50 -16.03
N ASN A 473 -24.68 -19.34 -16.16
CA ASN A 473 -23.70 -19.30 -17.24
C ASN A 473 -23.56 -20.68 -17.90
N ILE A 474 -23.14 -20.69 -19.16
CA ILE A 474 -22.61 -21.88 -19.85
C ILE A 474 -21.15 -21.61 -20.18
N TYR A 475 -20.26 -22.52 -19.75
CA TYR A 475 -18.86 -22.56 -20.13
C TYR A 475 -18.56 -23.80 -20.97
N TYR A 476 -17.47 -23.77 -21.71
CA TYR A 476 -16.88 -24.95 -22.36
C TYR A 476 -15.40 -25.09 -22.02
N CYS A 477 -14.93 -26.33 -21.95
CA CYS A 477 -13.55 -26.73 -21.74
C CYS A 477 -13.05 -27.56 -22.92
N ASN A 478 -11.77 -27.41 -23.28
CA ASN A 478 -11.12 -28.18 -24.36
C ASN A 478 -10.63 -29.57 -23.89
N THR A 479 -10.94 -29.93 -22.65
CA THR A 479 -10.60 -31.17 -21.96
C THR A 479 -11.85 -31.73 -21.27
N THR A 480 -11.83 -33.01 -20.92
CA THR A 480 -12.84 -33.65 -20.04
C THR A 480 -12.72 -33.22 -18.58
N GLU A 481 -11.58 -32.64 -18.19
CA GLU A 481 -11.30 -32.07 -16.86
C GLU A 481 -11.95 -30.67 -16.70
N CYS A 482 -13.25 -30.57 -16.99
CA CYS A 482 -14.01 -29.34 -16.84
C CYS A 482 -14.53 -29.21 -15.41
N SER A 483 -14.34 -28.05 -14.79
CA SER A 483 -14.69 -27.78 -13.39
C SER A 483 -15.00 -26.30 -13.21
N PRO A 484 -15.95 -25.91 -12.33
CA PRO A 484 -16.20 -24.50 -12.02
C PRO A 484 -14.97 -23.80 -11.44
N PHE A 485 -14.14 -24.54 -10.71
CA PHE A 485 -12.91 -24.05 -10.07
C PHE A 485 -11.71 -23.97 -11.03
N SER A 486 -11.85 -24.44 -12.28
CA SER A 486 -10.78 -24.39 -13.28
C SER A 486 -10.69 -23.01 -13.95
N GLU A 487 -9.48 -22.46 -14.06
CA GLU A 487 -9.21 -21.30 -14.93
C GLU A 487 -9.42 -21.62 -16.43
N LYS A 488 -9.32 -22.90 -16.83
CA LYS A 488 -9.27 -23.33 -18.24
C LYS A 488 -10.66 -23.48 -18.87
N LYS A 489 -11.64 -22.71 -18.38
CA LYS A 489 -13.04 -22.66 -18.83
C LYS A 489 -13.29 -21.40 -19.66
N THR A 490 -13.97 -21.52 -20.80
CA THR A 490 -14.34 -20.38 -21.66
C THR A 490 -15.85 -20.15 -21.61
N LEU A 491 -16.29 -18.91 -21.35
CA LEU A 491 -17.72 -18.57 -21.33
C LEU A 491 -18.32 -18.65 -22.74
N ALA A 492 -19.32 -19.52 -22.93
CA ALA A 492 -20.13 -19.61 -24.17
C ALA A 492 -21.36 -18.68 -24.12
N TYR A 493 -21.98 -18.56 -22.95
CA TYR A 493 -23.19 -17.78 -22.75
C TYR A 493 -23.36 -17.38 -21.28
N SER A 494 -23.93 -16.21 -21.04
CA SER A 494 -24.40 -15.77 -19.71
C SER A 494 -25.86 -15.34 -19.83
N ALA A 495 -26.71 -15.86 -18.97
CA ALA A 495 -28.13 -15.48 -18.90
C ALA A 495 -28.30 -14.13 -18.19
N GLN A 496 -29.50 -13.55 -18.29
CA GLN A 496 -29.85 -12.42 -17.43
C GLN A 496 -30.14 -12.90 -16.01
N PRO A 497 -29.71 -12.16 -14.96
CA PRO A 497 -30.03 -12.48 -13.57
C PRO A 497 -31.54 -12.58 -13.34
N MET A 498 -31.98 -13.52 -12.51
CA MET A 498 -33.41 -13.71 -12.24
C MET A 498 -33.71 -14.33 -10.86
N ASN A 499 -35.00 -14.53 -10.61
CA ASN A 499 -35.52 -15.19 -9.40
C ASN A 499 -36.17 -16.53 -9.73
N PHE A 500 -36.13 -17.48 -8.78
CA PHE A 500 -36.89 -18.73 -8.90
C PHE A 500 -38.40 -18.47 -8.97
N SER A 501 -39.12 -19.30 -9.71
CA SER A 501 -40.59 -19.36 -9.73
C SER A 501 -41.15 -19.59 -8.32
N GLU A 502 -41.94 -18.64 -7.80
CA GLU A 502 -42.63 -18.77 -6.50
C GLU A 502 -43.50 -20.04 -6.41
N ARG A 503 -43.99 -20.52 -7.56
CA ARG A 503 -44.96 -21.62 -7.63
C ARG A 503 -44.32 -23.01 -7.78
N SER A 504 -43.13 -23.10 -8.38
CA SER A 504 -42.47 -24.39 -8.63
C SER A 504 -41.07 -24.52 -8.04
N GLY A 505 -40.45 -23.43 -7.59
CA GLY A 505 -39.06 -23.42 -7.10
C GLY A 505 -38.03 -23.55 -8.23
N GLU A 506 -38.42 -23.33 -9.49
CA GLU A 506 -37.60 -23.54 -10.68
C GLU A 506 -37.28 -22.23 -11.42
N ALA A 507 -36.14 -22.19 -12.10
CA ALA A 507 -35.80 -21.21 -13.13
C ALA A 507 -35.38 -21.96 -14.40
N LEU A 508 -36.03 -21.67 -15.53
CA LEU A 508 -35.83 -22.37 -16.79
C LEU A 508 -35.16 -21.44 -17.81
N PHE A 509 -34.09 -21.94 -18.43
CA PHE A 509 -33.27 -21.21 -19.39
C PHE A 509 -33.16 -22.02 -20.70
N ALA A 510 -33.11 -21.31 -21.83
CA ALA A 510 -32.80 -21.91 -23.12
C ALA A 510 -32.03 -20.91 -23.98
N THR A 511 -30.93 -21.36 -24.59
CA THR A 511 -30.10 -20.53 -25.48
C THR A 511 -29.52 -21.37 -26.62
N LYS A 512 -29.05 -20.70 -27.67
CA LYS A 512 -28.30 -21.33 -28.75
C LYS A 512 -26.83 -20.96 -28.61
N ILE A 513 -25.97 -21.95 -28.37
CA ILE A 513 -24.52 -21.77 -28.29
C ILE A 513 -23.84 -22.10 -29.62
N SER A 514 -22.66 -21.52 -29.82
CA SER A 514 -21.75 -21.82 -30.94
C SER A 514 -20.31 -21.81 -30.43
N ILE A 515 -19.57 -22.89 -30.67
CA ILE A 515 -18.14 -23.00 -30.34
C ILE A 515 -17.36 -22.71 -31.64
N PRO A 516 -16.35 -21.82 -31.63
CA PRO A 516 -15.73 -21.28 -32.85
C PRO A 516 -14.78 -22.25 -33.57
N THR A 517 -14.43 -23.37 -32.93
CA THR A 517 -13.42 -24.34 -33.37
C THR A 517 -13.98 -25.75 -33.35
N GLU A 518 -13.55 -26.59 -34.30
CA GLU A 518 -13.85 -28.03 -34.25
C GLU A 518 -13.09 -28.73 -33.12
N GLY A 519 -13.54 -29.91 -32.70
CA GLY A 519 -12.97 -30.68 -31.60
C GLY A 519 -14.03 -31.35 -30.72
N THR A 520 -13.60 -31.92 -29.61
CA THR A 520 -14.48 -32.44 -28.54
C THR A 520 -14.31 -31.54 -27.32
N TYR A 521 -15.43 -31.16 -26.71
CA TYR A 521 -15.49 -30.17 -25.63
C TYR A 521 -16.44 -30.67 -24.54
N ALA A 522 -16.04 -30.53 -23.28
CA ALA A 522 -16.96 -30.64 -22.17
C ALA A 522 -17.69 -29.30 -21.98
N LEU A 523 -19.02 -29.33 -21.99
CA LEU A 523 -19.86 -28.18 -21.70
C LEU A 523 -20.28 -28.23 -20.23
N MET A 524 -20.18 -27.11 -19.52
CA MET A 524 -20.63 -26.98 -18.13
C MET A 524 -21.68 -25.87 -18.06
N ALA A 525 -22.90 -26.23 -17.68
CA ALA A 525 -23.88 -25.23 -17.23
C ALA A 525 -23.68 -25.04 -15.72
N LEU A 526 -23.57 -23.78 -15.28
CA LEU A 526 -23.31 -23.37 -13.89
C LEU A 526 -24.34 -22.33 -13.46
N ALA A 527 -24.87 -22.46 -12.24
CA ALA A 527 -25.70 -21.46 -11.59
C ALA A 527 -25.18 -21.18 -10.18
N VAL A 528 -25.15 -19.91 -9.79
CA VAL A 528 -24.76 -19.47 -8.44
C VAL A 528 -26.01 -19.04 -7.67
N VAL A 529 -26.16 -19.52 -6.43
CA VAL A 529 -27.28 -19.20 -5.53
C VAL A 529 -26.75 -18.62 -4.22
N PRO A 530 -27.10 -17.38 -3.82
CA PRO A 530 -26.68 -16.79 -2.54
C PRO A 530 -27.17 -17.59 -1.32
N ASN A 531 -26.28 -17.83 -0.33
CA ASN A 531 -26.62 -18.48 0.94
C ASN A 531 -26.50 -17.56 2.18
N GLY A 532 -26.02 -16.32 2.00
CA GLY A 532 -25.78 -15.38 3.11
C GLY A 532 -24.41 -15.60 3.76
N ASP A 533 -24.04 -14.75 4.72
CA ASP A 533 -22.78 -14.84 5.49
C ASP A 533 -21.51 -15.05 4.61
N GLY A 534 -21.43 -14.37 3.46
CA GLY A 534 -20.31 -14.52 2.52
C GLY A 534 -20.28 -15.85 1.73
N MET A 535 -21.32 -16.68 1.85
CA MET A 535 -21.43 -17.98 1.22
C MET A 535 -22.45 -18.04 0.08
N ARG A 536 -22.22 -18.98 -0.83
CA ARG A 536 -23.05 -19.28 -2.00
C ARG A 536 -23.02 -20.77 -2.33
N PHE A 537 -24.04 -21.25 -3.05
CA PHE A 537 -23.98 -22.54 -3.72
C PHE A 537 -23.66 -22.35 -5.20
N ASP A 538 -22.59 -22.97 -5.65
CA ASP A 538 -22.28 -23.16 -7.06
C ASP A 538 -22.85 -24.52 -7.48
N VAL A 539 -23.67 -24.54 -8.53
CA VAL A 539 -24.45 -25.73 -8.93
C VAL A 539 -24.23 -25.99 -10.41
N ALA A 540 -23.70 -27.15 -10.78
CA ALA A 540 -23.30 -27.46 -12.14
C ALA A 540 -23.84 -28.79 -12.68
N SER A 541 -23.90 -28.89 -14.00
CA SER A 541 -24.04 -30.16 -14.73
C SER A 541 -23.20 -30.12 -16.01
N PHE A 542 -22.79 -31.29 -16.49
CA PHE A 542 -21.76 -31.45 -17.52
C PHE A 542 -22.26 -32.26 -18.72
N MET A 543 -21.79 -31.93 -19.93
CA MET A 543 -22.21 -32.58 -21.18
C MET A 543 -21.07 -32.61 -22.20
N SER A 544 -20.67 -33.81 -22.63
CA SER A 544 -19.69 -33.97 -23.71
C SER A 544 -20.31 -33.65 -25.07
N MET A 545 -19.65 -32.80 -25.85
CA MET A 545 -20.08 -32.40 -27.20
C MET A 545 -18.95 -32.49 -28.23
N THR A 546 -19.31 -32.76 -29.48
CA THR A 546 -18.39 -32.78 -30.63
C THR A 546 -18.77 -31.70 -31.64
N VAL A 547 -17.83 -30.79 -31.90
CA VAL A 547 -17.97 -29.72 -32.89
C VAL A 547 -17.22 -30.13 -34.15
N THR A 548 -17.88 -30.14 -35.30
CA THR A 548 -17.26 -30.47 -36.59
C THR A 548 -17.06 -29.22 -37.45
N ALA A 549 -16.11 -29.28 -38.39
CA ALA A 549 -15.97 -28.28 -39.45
C ALA A 549 -17.30 -27.91 -40.14
N SER A 550 -17.34 -26.71 -40.72
CA SER A 550 -18.47 -26.29 -41.53
C SER A 550 -18.61 -27.15 -42.79
N SER A 551 -19.84 -27.56 -43.08
CA SER A 551 -20.23 -28.25 -44.31
C SER A 551 -20.25 -27.34 -45.55
N ALA A 552 -20.05 -26.02 -45.40
CA ALA A 552 -20.08 -25.05 -46.50
C ALA A 552 -18.93 -25.20 -47.53
N ALA A 553 -17.99 -26.13 -47.30
CA ALA A 553 -16.92 -26.47 -48.25
C ALA A 553 -17.23 -27.71 -49.12
N ALA A 554 -18.47 -28.23 -49.09
CA ALA A 554 -18.85 -29.50 -49.74
C ALA A 554 -19.90 -29.38 -50.86
N ASP A 555 -20.25 -28.17 -51.32
CA ASP A 555 -21.17 -27.99 -52.45
C ASP A 555 -20.45 -28.28 -53.80
N THR A 556 -20.50 -29.54 -54.23
CA THR A 556 -19.99 -29.98 -55.53
C THR A 556 -20.94 -29.57 -56.66
N SER A 557 -20.66 -28.44 -57.31
CA SER A 557 -21.27 -28.11 -58.59
C SER A 557 -20.74 -29.01 -59.72
N ASP A 558 -21.66 -29.60 -60.47
CA ASP A 558 -21.53 -30.12 -61.85
C ASP A 558 -20.68 -31.38 -62.12
N SER A 559 -21.41 -32.50 -62.18
CA SER A 559 -21.36 -33.55 -63.23
C SER A 559 -20.06 -33.84 -64.01
N SER A 560 -19.60 -35.09 -63.88
CA SER A 560 -18.96 -35.90 -64.95
C SER A 560 -17.71 -35.32 -65.66
N GLY A 561 -16.51 -35.61 -65.13
CA GLY A 561 -15.25 -35.26 -65.82
C GLY A 561 -13.99 -35.95 -65.30
N SER A 562 -13.64 -37.10 -65.89
CA SER A 562 -12.40 -37.90 -65.71
C SER A 562 -11.12 -37.18 -65.21
N HIS A 563 -10.41 -37.79 -64.25
CA HIS A 563 -9.15 -37.34 -63.62
C HIS A 563 -7.90 -37.25 -64.55
N VAL A 564 -8.07 -37.07 -65.86
CA VAL A 564 -6.98 -37.05 -66.86
C VAL A 564 -6.53 -35.63 -67.23
N GLY A 565 -7.38 -34.61 -67.06
CA GLY A 565 -7.11 -33.25 -67.55
C GLY A 565 -5.94 -32.52 -66.87
N LEU A 566 -5.82 -32.60 -65.54
CA LEU A 566 -4.91 -31.74 -64.77
C LEU A 566 -3.42 -32.06 -65.00
N ILE A 567 -3.09 -33.35 -65.21
CA ILE A 567 -1.70 -33.84 -65.35
C ILE A 567 -1.11 -33.47 -66.73
N LEU A 568 -1.95 -33.42 -67.76
CA LEU A 568 -1.54 -32.99 -69.12
C LEU A 568 -1.41 -31.46 -69.25
N GLY A 569 -2.19 -30.68 -68.51
CA GLY A 569 -2.09 -29.21 -68.53
C GLY A 569 -0.77 -28.67 -67.97
N LEU A 570 -0.35 -29.18 -66.80
CA LEU A 570 0.85 -28.71 -66.10
C LEU A 570 2.16 -29.02 -66.85
N THR A 571 2.24 -30.16 -67.53
CA THR A 571 3.44 -30.59 -68.25
C THR A 571 3.67 -29.80 -69.55
N LEU A 572 2.60 -29.46 -70.29
CA LEU A 572 2.68 -28.63 -71.49
C LEU A 572 2.95 -27.15 -71.17
N GLY A 573 2.39 -26.62 -70.07
CA GLY A 573 2.60 -25.23 -69.64
C GLY A 573 4.07 -24.90 -69.34
N CYS A 574 4.75 -25.75 -68.56
CA CYS A 574 6.15 -25.53 -68.19
C CYS A 574 7.09 -25.54 -69.41
N ALA A 575 6.86 -26.42 -70.39
CA ALA A 575 7.67 -26.48 -71.60
C ALA A 575 7.61 -25.19 -72.43
N ALA A 576 6.41 -24.62 -72.60
CA ALA A 576 6.21 -23.37 -73.34
C ALA A 576 6.92 -22.18 -72.67
N VAL A 577 6.81 -22.06 -71.33
CA VAL A 577 7.45 -20.99 -70.56
C VAL A 577 8.98 -21.07 -70.63
N ILE A 578 9.57 -22.26 -70.54
CA ILE A 578 11.02 -22.46 -70.65
C ILE A 578 11.53 -22.07 -72.04
N CYS A 579 10.84 -22.49 -73.12
CA CYS A 579 11.22 -22.11 -74.48
C CYS A 579 11.13 -20.59 -74.72
N LEU A 580 10.09 -19.92 -74.21
CA LEU A 580 9.96 -18.46 -74.31
C LEU A 580 11.02 -17.72 -73.49
N ALA A 581 11.38 -18.22 -72.30
CA ALA A 581 12.44 -17.64 -71.47
C ALA A 581 13.81 -17.72 -72.17
N VAL A 582 14.16 -18.86 -72.77
CA VAL A 582 15.42 -19.04 -73.50
C VAL A 582 15.48 -18.13 -74.74
N LEU A 583 14.41 -18.04 -75.52
CA LEU A 583 14.33 -17.14 -76.69
C LEU A 583 14.43 -15.67 -76.28
N GLY A 584 13.73 -15.26 -75.21
CA GLY A 584 13.80 -13.91 -74.67
C GLY A 584 15.20 -13.53 -74.19
N PHE A 585 15.87 -14.42 -73.45
CA PHE A 585 17.22 -14.16 -72.92
C PHE A 585 18.27 -14.02 -74.05
N VAL A 586 18.17 -14.81 -75.11
CA VAL A 586 19.03 -14.69 -76.31
C VAL A 586 18.77 -13.39 -77.06
N PHE A 587 17.51 -12.95 -77.17
CA PHE A 587 17.16 -11.71 -77.88
C PHE A 587 17.59 -10.45 -77.11
N ILE A 588 17.45 -10.45 -75.77
CA ILE A 588 17.86 -9.35 -74.89
C ILE A 588 19.40 -9.23 -74.86
N ARG A 589 20.14 -10.34 -74.72
CA ARG A 589 21.61 -10.34 -74.82
C ARG A 589 22.14 -9.90 -76.19
N ARG A 590 21.32 -9.92 -77.25
CA ARG A 590 21.66 -9.37 -78.58
C ARG A 590 21.27 -7.90 -78.78
N ARG A 591 20.59 -7.25 -77.84
CA ARG A 591 20.20 -5.83 -77.93
C ARG A 591 20.77 -4.92 -76.84
N GLN A 592 21.32 -5.47 -75.75
CA GLN A 592 21.97 -4.68 -74.69
C GLN A 592 23.49 -4.47 -74.92
N ALA A 593 23.92 -4.42 -76.18
CA ALA A 593 25.27 -3.98 -76.55
C ALA A 593 25.33 -2.47 -76.91
N GLU A 594 24.17 -1.80 -77.02
CA GLU A 594 24.00 -0.42 -77.46
C GLU A 594 22.93 0.30 -76.61
N ALA A 595 22.86 1.63 -76.68
CA ALA A 595 21.84 2.51 -76.05
C ALA A 595 21.88 2.70 -74.49
N THR A 596 23.08 2.97 -73.99
CA THR A 596 23.43 4.09 -73.09
C THR A 596 22.33 5.12 -72.68
N GLN A 597 22.28 5.44 -71.37
CA GLN A 597 21.81 6.69 -70.70
C GLN A 597 20.32 7.09 -70.56
N GLN A 598 20.04 7.72 -69.39
CA GLN A 598 18.94 8.67 -69.06
C GLN A 598 17.49 8.10 -69.01
N LYS A 599 16.57 8.56 -68.12
CA LYS A 599 16.60 9.62 -67.09
C LYS A 599 15.62 9.36 -65.92
N GLU A 600 15.82 10.10 -64.82
CA GLU A 600 14.91 10.48 -63.72
C GLU A 600 13.40 10.58 -64.09
N ARG A 601 12.36 10.46 -63.23
CA ARG A 601 12.08 10.72 -61.77
C ARG A 601 10.72 10.00 -61.43
N ARG A 602 10.04 9.96 -60.26
CA ARG A 602 10.04 10.62 -58.92
C ARG A 602 9.40 9.67 -57.84
N TYR A 603 9.79 9.88 -56.57
CA TYR A 603 9.08 9.83 -55.27
C TYR A 603 7.51 9.74 -55.19
N SER A 604 6.85 9.26 -54.10
CA SER A 604 7.25 8.51 -52.87
C SER A 604 6.06 8.19 -51.91
N PHE A 605 6.31 7.42 -50.82
CA PHE A 605 5.45 7.12 -49.64
C PHE A 605 4.22 6.19 -49.87
N PHE A 606 3.70 5.42 -48.89
CA PHE A 606 3.98 5.26 -47.44
C PHE A 606 3.79 3.78 -47.02
N GLY A 607 4.40 3.31 -45.92
CA GLY A 607 4.04 2.04 -45.23
C GLY A 607 5.22 1.23 -44.68
N PHE A 608 5.15 0.80 -43.41
CA PHE A 608 6.21 0.04 -42.71
C PHE A 608 5.92 -1.46 -42.60
N ARG A 609 6.97 -2.26 -42.38
CA ARG A 609 6.94 -3.56 -41.68
C ARG A 609 8.08 -3.62 -40.66
N PRO A 610 7.91 -4.33 -39.52
CA PRO A 610 8.99 -4.62 -38.58
C PRO A 610 9.82 -5.83 -39.04
N MET A 611 11.02 -6.01 -38.49
CA MET A 611 11.71 -7.30 -38.45
C MET A 611 12.44 -7.51 -37.12
N SER A 612 12.22 -8.67 -36.53
CA SER A 612 13.13 -9.30 -35.57
C SER A 612 14.32 -9.91 -36.34
N ASN A 613 15.49 -10.04 -35.68
CA ASN A 613 16.27 -11.29 -35.71
C ASN A 613 17.52 -11.18 -34.81
N THR A 614 17.75 -12.21 -34.00
CA THR A 614 19.02 -12.51 -33.34
C THR A 614 19.25 -14.01 -33.39
N ASN A 615 20.29 -14.47 -34.11
CA ASN A 615 20.63 -15.89 -34.23
C ASN A 615 21.81 -16.25 -33.31
N GLU A 616 21.62 -17.31 -32.53
CA GLU A 616 22.52 -18.46 -32.27
C GLU A 616 24.01 -18.33 -32.71
N LEU A 617 25.00 -18.39 -31.79
CA LEU A 617 25.72 -19.60 -31.28
C LEU A 617 26.74 -20.21 -32.27
N PRO A 618 27.67 -21.14 -31.88
CA PRO A 618 28.34 -21.41 -30.59
C PRO A 618 29.89 -21.49 -30.73
N THR A 619 30.64 -21.91 -29.69
CA THR A 619 31.62 -23.05 -29.72
C THR A 619 32.43 -23.19 -28.41
N ASN A 620 33.10 -24.35 -28.22
CA ASN A 620 33.74 -24.80 -26.96
C ASN A 620 35.29 -24.84 -27.02
N SER A 621 35.89 -25.12 -25.84
CA SER A 621 37.06 -26.01 -25.59
C SER A 621 38.37 -25.32 -25.11
N PRO A 622 39.41 -26.05 -24.61
CA PRO A 622 39.75 -25.95 -23.19
C PRO A 622 41.25 -25.74 -22.86
N HIS A 623 41.57 -25.68 -21.55
CA HIS A 623 42.91 -25.68 -20.93
C HIS A 623 43.86 -24.49 -21.25
N SER A 624 43.93 -23.57 -20.30
CA SER A 624 45.19 -22.94 -19.87
C SER A 624 45.21 -22.88 -18.33
N ALA A 625 46.39 -22.83 -17.73
CA ALA A 625 46.57 -22.91 -16.27
C ALA A 625 47.55 -21.83 -15.78
N HIS A 626 47.36 -21.42 -14.52
CA HIS A 626 48.17 -20.47 -13.75
C HIS A 626 48.33 -19.04 -14.33
N GLY A 627 47.71 -18.08 -13.64
CA GLY A 627 47.96 -16.65 -13.70
C GLY A 627 47.44 -16.04 -12.40
N SER A 628 48.21 -15.18 -11.74
CA SER A 628 47.91 -14.61 -10.43
C SER A 628 47.89 -13.09 -10.53
N ASP A 629 46.84 -12.59 -11.18
CA ASP A 629 46.79 -11.23 -11.71
C ASP A 629 45.69 -10.43 -11.01
N GLU A 630 46.08 -9.62 -10.02
CA GLU A 630 45.20 -8.73 -9.26
C GLU A 630 44.60 -7.63 -10.17
N SER A 631 43.43 -7.90 -10.75
CA SER A 631 42.66 -6.90 -11.50
C SER A 631 41.15 -7.07 -11.28
N GLY A 632 40.57 -6.15 -10.50
CA GLY A 632 39.12 -6.09 -10.29
C GLY A 632 38.42 -5.70 -11.60
N ASN A 633 37.61 -6.61 -12.13
CA ASN A 633 36.98 -6.42 -13.43
C ASN A 633 35.75 -5.50 -13.32
N PHE A 634 35.92 -4.21 -13.66
CA PHE A 634 34.85 -3.21 -13.61
C PHE A 634 33.77 -3.49 -14.67
N MET A 635 32.64 -4.06 -14.23
CA MET A 635 31.44 -4.23 -15.07
C MET A 635 30.80 -2.88 -15.39
N TYR A 636 31.00 -2.38 -16.60
CA TYR A 636 30.28 -1.23 -17.14
C TYR A 636 28.81 -1.57 -17.44
N VAL A 637 27.95 -1.55 -16.41
CA VAL A 637 26.50 -1.57 -16.58
C VAL A 637 26.06 -0.24 -17.18
N LYS A 638 25.71 -0.27 -18.47
CA LYS A 638 25.33 0.92 -19.24
C LYS A 638 23.87 1.29 -18.97
N ALA A 639 23.64 2.11 -17.95
CA ALA A 639 22.31 2.58 -17.57
C ALA A 639 21.49 3.11 -18.76
N GLN A 640 20.22 2.72 -18.83
CA GLN A 640 19.27 3.27 -19.82
C GLN A 640 19.02 4.76 -19.54
N ARG A 641 18.78 5.53 -20.60
CA ARG A 641 18.47 6.96 -20.49
C ARG A 641 17.04 7.17 -19.98
N SER A 642 16.89 7.67 -18.75
CA SER A 642 15.65 8.34 -18.34
C SER A 642 15.52 9.70 -19.06
N PRO A 643 14.33 10.11 -19.53
CA PRO A 643 14.17 11.22 -20.46
C PRO A 643 13.97 12.61 -19.80
N MET A 644 14.80 12.99 -18.82
CA MET A 644 14.89 14.39 -18.35
C MET A 644 16.33 14.83 -18.07
N ASN A 645 16.61 16.11 -18.30
CA ASN A 645 17.97 16.60 -18.57
C ASN A 645 18.45 17.59 -17.50
N VAL A 646 18.92 17.09 -16.35
CA VAL A 646 19.52 17.89 -15.27
C VAL A 646 20.70 17.14 -14.64
N PRO A 647 21.90 17.73 -14.51
CA PRO A 647 23.00 17.12 -13.78
C PRO A 647 22.86 17.35 -12.27
N ARG A 648 23.06 16.30 -11.47
CA ARG A 648 23.36 16.40 -10.02
C ARG A 648 24.61 15.57 -9.70
N ALA A 649 25.34 15.98 -8.67
CA ALA A 649 26.62 15.40 -8.32
C ALA A 649 26.49 14.00 -7.69
N SER A 650 27.49 13.15 -7.93
CA SER A 650 27.63 11.84 -7.32
C SER A 650 28.10 11.94 -5.87
N SER A 651 27.29 11.48 -4.91
CA SER A 651 27.75 11.17 -3.57
C SER A 651 28.39 9.76 -3.55
N LEU A 652 29.64 9.67 -3.11
CA LEU A 652 30.29 8.39 -2.84
C LEU A 652 29.75 7.82 -1.51
N SER A 653 29.31 6.57 -1.52
CA SER A 653 29.12 5.80 -0.29
C SER A 653 30.47 5.26 0.21
N TYR A 654 30.69 5.35 1.51
CA TYR A 654 31.88 4.82 2.20
C TYR A 654 31.53 3.48 2.85
N ASP A 655 32.31 2.43 2.57
CA ASP A 655 32.16 1.11 3.21
C ASP A 655 33.11 1.00 4.43
N PRO A 656 32.58 0.94 5.67
CA PRO A 656 33.37 0.87 6.88
C PRO A 656 33.94 -0.54 7.20
N TYR A 657 33.64 -1.58 6.40
CA TYR A 657 34.01 -2.97 6.72
C TYR A 657 35.20 -3.55 5.95
N SER A 658 35.90 -2.71 5.16
CA SER A 658 37.17 -3.05 4.48
C SER A 658 38.37 -3.18 5.45
N ARG A 659 38.32 -4.19 6.34
CA ARG A 659 39.43 -4.65 7.20
C ARG A 659 40.34 -5.60 6.39
N ARG A 660 41.66 -5.69 6.58
CA ARG A 660 42.48 -5.41 7.78
C ARG A 660 43.97 -5.26 7.38
N SER A 661 44.64 -4.15 7.72
CA SER A 661 46.00 -4.12 8.31
C SER A 661 46.54 -2.69 8.38
N LEU A 662 46.70 -2.15 9.59
CA LEU A 662 47.52 -0.96 9.82
C LEU A 662 48.97 -1.40 10.05
N ASN A 663 49.88 -0.88 9.24
CA ASN A 663 51.30 -0.83 9.54
C ASN A 663 51.74 0.64 9.42
N GLU A 664 52.65 1.08 10.27
CA GLU A 664 52.93 2.51 10.43
C GLU A 664 53.79 3.08 9.29
N GLY A 665 53.55 4.35 8.93
CA GLY A 665 54.58 5.18 8.27
C GLY A 665 54.47 5.42 6.76
N SER A 666 53.39 6.05 6.29
CA SER A 666 53.43 6.84 5.04
C SER A 666 52.32 7.89 5.00
N GLY A 667 52.69 9.17 4.92
CA GLY A 667 51.72 10.26 4.69
C GLY A 667 51.55 10.54 3.19
N TYR A 668 50.31 10.71 2.74
CA TYR A 668 49.99 11.07 1.36
C TYR A 668 49.09 12.31 1.31
N SER A 669 49.51 13.30 0.52
CA SER A 669 48.79 14.54 0.27
C SER A 669 47.94 14.44 -1.00
N PHE A 670 46.66 14.76 -0.93
CA PHE A 670 45.79 14.84 -2.11
C PHE A 670 45.86 16.24 -2.73
N THR A 671 46.41 16.34 -3.93
CA THR A 671 46.36 17.56 -4.77
C THR A 671 45.20 17.46 -5.75
N PHE A 672 44.24 18.37 -5.67
CA PHE A 672 43.21 18.50 -6.70
C PHE A 672 43.78 19.22 -7.92
N SER A 673 43.58 18.63 -9.11
CA SER A 673 43.89 19.24 -10.41
C SER A 673 42.60 19.41 -11.20
N ASP A 674 42.08 20.64 -11.27
CA ASP A 674 40.95 20.97 -12.13
C ASP A 674 41.31 20.82 -13.62
N PRO A 675 40.39 20.35 -14.48
CA PRO A 675 40.61 20.28 -15.92
C PRO A 675 40.38 21.63 -16.61
N ASP A 676 41.27 21.99 -17.54
CA ASP A 676 41.24 23.25 -18.29
C ASP A 676 39.92 23.48 -19.06
N ARG A 677 39.39 24.71 -18.98
CA ARG A 677 38.32 25.19 -19.86
C ARG A 677 38.90 25.82 -21.13
N THR A 678 38.67 25.20 -22.28
CA THR A 678 38.92 25.84 -23.59
C THR A 678 37.95 27.00 -23.83
N TYR A 679 38.45 28.23 -23.77
CA TYR A 679 37.73 29.44 -24.16
C TYR A 679 37.82 29.70 -25.68
N PRO A 680 36.74 30.15 -26.35
CA PRO A 680 36.84 30.97 -27.55
C PRO A 680 37.31 32.39 -27.16
N SER A 681 38.14 33.01 -27.98
CA SER A 681 38.77 34.30 -27.69
C SER A 681 37.93 35.53 -28.06
N SER A 682 37.88 36.52 -27.18
CA SER A 682 38.32 37.90 -27.48
C SER A 682 38.26 38.83 -26.25
N ASN A 683 39.25 39.72 -26.15
CA ASN A 683 39.29 41.09 -25.58
C ASN A 683 38.43 41.45 -24.34
N GLU A 684 38.91 42.22 -23.35
CA GLU A 684 40.15 43.01 -23.22
C GLU A 684 40.44 43.33 -21.72
N ASN A 685 41.71 43.69 -21.42
CA ASN A 685 42.21 44.65 -20.41
C ASN A 685 41.39 44.95 -19.11
N THR A 686 41.96 44.97 -17.88
CA THR A 686 43.35 44.77 -17.41
C THR A 686 43.42 44.66 -15.87
N SER A 687 44.38 43.85 -15.38
CA SER A 687 45.27 44.09 -14.21
C SER A 687 44.72 44.48 -12.80
N GLN A 688 44.97 43.61 -11.81
CA GLN A 688 45.77 43.80 -10.56
C GLN A 688 45.31 42.79 -9.46
N THR A 689 46.13 41.83 -8.99
CA THR A 689 47.13 41.89 -7.88
C THR A 689 46.56 42.41 -6.54
N GLN A 690 46.76 41.77 -5.36
CA GLN A 690 47.63 40.65 -4.96
C GLN A 690 47.24 40.09 -3.55
N ILE A 691 47.73 38.87 -3.19
CA ILE A 691 48.30 38.41 -1.88
C ILE A 691 47.79 39.11 -0.58
N SER A 692 47.34 38.43 0.49
CA SER A 692 47.92 37.24 1.16
C SER A 692 46.93 36.50 2.09
N THR A 693 47.26 35.25 2.44
CA THR A 693 46.83 34.60 3.71
C THR A 693 47.74 35.00 4.87
N ALA A 694 47.21 34.98 6.10
CA ALA A 694 47.99 34.94 7.35
C ALA A 694 47.16 34.36 8.52
N THR A 695 47.71 33.35 9.19
CA THR A 695 47.39 32.86 10.55
C THR A 695 48.75 32.79 11.29
N PRO A 696 48.87 32.62 12.63
CA PRO A 696 47.92 31.95 13.56
C PRO A 696 47.77 32.67 14.94
N GLN A 697 47.37 31.90 15.97
CA GLN A 697 47.25 32.22 17.41
C GLN A 697 45.98 33.00 17.79
N PHE A 698 45.15 32.55 18.75
CA PHE A 698 45.29 31.44 19.72
C PHE A 698 44.39 30.23 19.44
#